data_AF-A0A673N1V9-F1
#
_entry.id   AF-A0A673N1V9-F1
#
_cell.length_a   1.000
_cell.length_b   1.000
_cell.length_c   1.000
_cell.angle_alpha   90.00
_cell.angle_beta   90.00
_cell.angle_gamma   90.00
#
_symmetry.space_group_name_H-M   'P 1'
#
loop_
_entity.id
_entity.type
_entity.pdbx_description
1 polymer ?
#
loop_
_entity_poly.entity_id
_entity_poly.type
_entity_poly.pdbx_seq_one_letter_code
_entity_poly.pdbx_strand_id
1 'polypeptide(L)'
;SNIHNYETVTEQRAYATDAQKPEIASCFAHSHQRASVGPAHCTVLQNHFYLAEILKLFCEMRDDGSLSFREPLVFPQELADQLLCKMATEGLLNDSTVGIFRSCQQFRLRHACIRTARISAEAFHRALCPHRLVELNASRVNADLTVADILQGLSSNKTLQESLQRLVLNGLTMSSLEEPSRRCFSAMQGLRALSVSSVDFYDSGLVDVCSLPRLESLDISNTSVTNLTPLLGLRSRLRYLTMHQLKRLEMTTAQLLAVLSQLEGLQHLDISDDKQFTSDVARQLLETPGILPQLVSLDVSGRKQVTDASVRAFVEARPGMTFVGLLATDAGFSDFLSGEGSLKVTGEANETQICEALRRYSEREGFVREALFHLFSLTHAIEKPRPDILKLVALGMKNHPATLNVQLAASACVFNLTKQELAFGMPVRLLGNITQLLLEAMKTFPNHQQLQKNCLLSLCSDRILQEVPFNRFEAAKLVMQWLCNHEDQNMQRMAVAIISILAAKLSTEQTAQLGAELFIVKQLLHIVRQKTCQGIVDATLKFTLSALWNLTDESPTTCRHFIENQGLELFIKVLESFPSESSIQQKVLGLLNNIAEVGELQGELMVQSFLDHIRSLLHSPEVEVSYFAAGILAHLTSRGEKVWTLDLSLRTTLLEKLHSAILKWPTPECEMCTSLFVFSRSFNPFFPLLECFQTPGVQLWAAWAMQHVCSKNAGRYCSMLLEEGGQQQLEAVRSHPKTHGDVRRLAESILDSLHHHRARTGYTEPPKIHTHRGTCPQKNQSQVPFTF
;
A
#
# COMPACT_ATOMS: atom_id res chain seq x y z
N SER A 1 17.54 15.94 16.38
CA SER A 1 17.61 15.29 17.70
C SER A 1 17.10 13.85 17.68
N ASN A 2 16.01 13.51 17.00
CA ASN A 2 15.34 12.20 17.13
C ASN A 2 15.92 11.00 16.33
N ILE A 3 17.16 11.07 15.79
CA ILE A 3 17.79 9.93 15.07
C ILE A 3 19.16 9.52 15.67
N HIS A 4 19.55 10.05 16.83
CA HIS A 4 20.79 9.61 17.51
C HIS A 4 20.57 8.40 18.43
N ASN A 5 19.34 8.15 18.91
CA ASN A 5 19.04 6.98 19.76
C ASN A 5 18.72 5.69 18.97
N TYR A 6 18.91 5.69 17.65
CA TYR A 6 18.61 4.54 16.77
C TYR A 6 19.73 3.48 16.71
N GLU A 7 20.91 3.76 17.28
CA GLU A 7 22.09 2.91 17.04
C GLU A 7 22.17 1.66 17.93
N THR A 8 21.41 1.56 19.04
CA THR A 8 21.61 0.47 20.01
C THR A 8 20.41 -0.46 20.20
N VAL A 9 19.20 -0.07 19.78
CA VAL A 9 17.96 -0.84 20.05
C VAL A 9 17.37 -1.47 18.79
N THR A 10 17.59 -0.88 17.61
CA THR A 10 16.98 -1.32 16.34
C THR A 10 17.69 -2.52 15.70
N GLU A 11 19.01 -2.67 15.87
CA GLU A 11 19.75 -3.86 15.37
C GLU A 11 19.36 -5.15 16.13
N GLN A 12 18.85 -5.05 17.37
CA GLN A 12 18.41 -6.21 18.16
C GLN A 12 16.90 -6.52 18.03
N ARG A 13 16.04 -5.52 17.81
CA ARG A 13 14.57 -5.72 17.75
C ARG A 13 14.00 -6.03 16.36
N ALA A 14 14.68 -5.66 15.28
CA ALA A 14 14.23 -5.92 13.91
C ALA A 14 14.18 -7.42 13.52
N TYR A 15 14.66 -8.32 14.38
CA TYR A 15 14.92 -9.73 14.04
C TYR A 15 14.27 -10.75 15.01
N ALA A 16 13.29 -10.33 15.83
CA ALA A 16 12.69 -11.19 16.86
C ALA A 16 11.20 -11.58 16.67
N THR A 17 10.56 -11.27 15.55
CA THR A 17 9.14 -11.65 15.34
C THR A 17 8.89 -12.16 13.93
N ASP A 18 9.02 -13.47 13.75
CA ASP A 18 8.48 -14.20 12.60
C ASP A 18 7.85 -15.51 13.11
N ALA A 19 6.63 -15.40 13.61
CA ALA A 19 5.77 -16.54 13.91
C ALA A 19 4.31 -16.12 13.81
N GLN A 20 3.77 -16.05 12.58
CA GLN A 20 2.35 -16.23 12.28
C GLN A 20 2.12 -16.32 10.77
N LYS A 21 2.07 -17.55 10.23
CA LYS A 21 1.37 -17.83 8.96
C LYS A 21 -0.12 -18.00 9.28
N PRO A 22 -1.05 -17.37 8.53
CA PRO A 22 -2.44 -17.81 8.52
C PRO A 22 -2.61 -18.94 7.48
N GLU A 23 -3.01 -20.12 7.93
CA GLU A 23 -3.49 -21.22 7.09
C GLU A 23 -4.79 -20.79 6.37
N ILE A 24 -4.71 -20.54 5.06
CA ILE A 24 -5.91 -20.25 4.23
C ILE A 24 -6.02 -21.23 3.02
N ALA A 25 -5.13 -22.22 2.92
CA ALA A 25 -5.15 -23.19 1.82
C ALA A 25 -6.03 -24.44 2.07
N SER A 26 -6.59 -24.64 3.27
CA SER A 26 -7.34 -25.87 3.60
C SER A 26 -8.83 -25.84 3.24
N CYS A 27 -9.39 -24.69 2.85
CA CYS A 27 -10.82 -24.59 2.51
C CYS A 27 -11.17 -24.99 1.06
N PHE A 28 -10.19 -25.25 0.18
CA PHE A 28 -10.44 -25.48 -1.25
C PHE A 28 -10.33 -26.95 -1.72
N ALA A 29 -10.07 -27.91 -0.82
CA ALA A 29 -9.82 -29.30 -1.22
C ALA A 29 -10.97 -30.29 -0.94
N HIS A 30 -12.05 -29.91 -0.25
CA HIS A 30 -13.11 -30.84 0.15
C HIS A 30 -14.52 -30.33 -0.18
N SER A 31 -14.90 -30.32 -1.45
CA SER A 31 -16.31 -30.22 -1.85
C SER A 31 -16.57 -30.75 -3.27
N HIS A 32 -16.10 -31.97 -3.54
CA HIS A 32 -16.64 -32.79 -4.63
C HIS A 32 -17.52 -33.89 -4.06
N GLN A 33 -18.71 -33.52 -3.56
CA GLN A 33 -19.82 -34.46 -3.40
C GLN A 33 -21.15 -33.70 -3.27
N ARG A 34 -22.14 -34.17 -4.05
CA ARG A 34 -23.49 -33.61 -4.19
C ARG A 34 -24.20 -33.46 -2.84
N ALA A 35 -24.49 -32.23 -2.43
CA ALA A 35 -25.57 -31.92 -1.48
C ALA A 35 -25.89 -30.40 -1.52
N SER A 36 -27.15 -30.06 -1.30
CA SER A 36 -27.74 -28.71 -1.23
C SER A 36 -26.80 -27.60 -0.73
N VAL A 37 -26.64 -26.55 -1.54
CA VAL A 37 -25.78 -25.40 -1.25
C VAL A 37 -26.40 -24.53 -0.14
N GLY A 38 -25.78 -24.51 1.04
CA GLY A 38 -26.13 -23.62 2.15
C GLY A 38 -25.50 -22.22 2.05
N PRO A 39 -25.80 -21.32 3.02
CA PRO A 39 -25.40 -19.91 3.05
C PRO A 39 -23.90 -19.62 2.89
N ALA A 40 -23.05 -20.63 3.10
CA ALA A 40 -21.59 -20.52 3.07
C ALA A 40 -21.02 -20.11 1.69
N HIS A 41 -21.67 -20.47 0.58
CA HIS A 41 -21.18 -20.12 -0.77
C HIS A 41 -21.40 -18.64 -1.12
N CYS A 42 -22.45 -18.01 -0.57
CA CYS A 42 -22.69 -16.57 -0.77
C CYS A 42 -21.70 -15.69 0.01
N THR A 43 -21.14 -16.18 1.13
CA THR A 43 -20.12 -15.46 1.91
C THR A 43 -18.78 -15.32 1.20
N VAL A 44 -18.44 -16.19 0.24
CA VAL A 44 -17.15 -16.15 -0.48
C VAL A 44 -17.05 -14.90 -1.38
N LEU A 45 -18.18 -14.39 -1.90
CA LEU A 45 -18.23 -13.17 -2.72
C LEU A 45 -17.94 -11.88 -1.94
N GLN A 46 -17.92 -11.91 -0.60
CA GLN A 46 -17.64 -10.74 0.24
C GLN A 46 -16.13 -10.45 0.40
N ASN A 47 -15.25 -11.41 0.15
CA ASN A 47 -13.80 -11.19 0.26
C ASN A 47 -13.24 -10.33 -0.89
N HIS A 48 -12.37 -9.37 -0.56
CA HIS A 48 -11.91 -8.29 -1.45
C HIS A 48 -10.85 -8.72 -2.50
N PHE A 49 -10.22 -9.88 -2.32
CA PHE A 49 -9.02 -10.24 -3.10
C PHE A 49 -9.26 -11.13 -4.32
N TYR A 50 -10.50 -11.56 -4.59
CA TYR A 50 -10.76 -12.61 -5.59
C TYR A 50 -11.98 -12.38 -6.50
N LEU A 51 -12.65 -11.22 -6.46
CA LEU A 51 -13.90 -11.06 -7.20
C LEU A 51 -13.73 -11.26 -8.72
N ALA A 52 -12.64 -10.73 -9.30
CA ALA A 52 -12.33 -10.92 -10.73
C ALA A 52 -12.06 -12.39 -11.10
N GLU A 53 -11.38 -13.15 -10.25
CA GLU A 53 -11.12 -14.58 -10.47
C GLU A 53 -12.40 -15.42 -10.28
N ILE A 54 -13.24 -15.04 -9.32
CA ILE A 54 -14.57 -15.66 -9.11
C ILE A 54 -15.46 -15.43 -10.34
N LEU A 55 -15.50 -14.21 -10.89
CA LEU A 55 -16.29 -13.93 -12.10
C LEU A 55 -15.89 -14.80 -13.29
N LYS A 56 -14.58 -15.05 -13.49
CA LYS A 56 -14.07 -15.96 -14.53
C LYS A 56 -14.51 -17.41 -14.35
N LEU A 57 -14.62 -17.87 -13.10
CA LEU A 57 -14.98 -19.25 -12.75
C LEU A 57 -16.48 -19.52 -12.97
N PHE A 58 -17.35 -18.58 -12.60
CA PHE A 58 -18.80 -18.80 -12.56
C PHE A 58 -19.59 -18.21 -13.75
N CYS A 59 -18.96 -17.37 -14.58
CA CYS A 59 -19.62 -16.77 -15.74
C CYS A 59 -19.23 -17.47 -17.06
N GLU A 60 -20.11 -17.36 -18.05
CA GLU A 60 -19.88 -17.66 -19.46
C GLU A 60 -20.14 -16.41 -20.30
N MET A 61 -19.52 -16.34 -21.47
CA MET A 61 -19.68 -15.23 -22.41
C MET A 61 -20.75 -15.60 -23.43
N ARG A 62 -21.75 -14.74 -23.59
CA ARG A 62 -22.78 -14.83 -24.63
C ARG A 62 -22.23 -14.38 -25.99
N ASP A 63 -22.97 -14.70 -27.05
CA ASP A 63 -22.63 -14.33 -28.44
C ASP A 63 -22.47 -12.82 -28.66
N ASP A 64 -23.12 -11.99 -27.84
CA ASP A 64 -23.01 -10.53 -27.87
C ASP A 64 -21.87 -9.97 -27.00
N GLY A 65 -20.97 -10.83 -26.51
CA GLY A 65 -19.84 -10.48 -25.66
C GLY A 65 -20.20 -10.20 -24.20
N SER A 66 -21.48 -10.30 -23.81
CA SER A 66 -21.93 -10.08 -22.44
C SER A 66 -21.79 -11.33 -21.56
N LEU A 67 -21.44 -11.17 -20.29
CA LEU A 67 -21.32 -12.28 -19.35
C LEU A 67 -22.69 -12.70 -18.79
N SER A 68 -22.86 -13.99 -18.55
CA SER A 68 -23.96 -14.57 -17.78
C SER A 68 -23.47 -15.60 -16.78
N PHE A 69 -24.18 -15.77 -15.66
CA PHE A 69 -23.91 -16.88 -14.74
C PHE A 69 -24.30 -18.21 -15.39
N ARG A 70 -23.43 -19.21 -15.28
CA ARG A 70 -23.63 -20.56 -15.85
C ARG A 70 -24.75 -21.33 -15.17
N GLU A 71 -24.95 -21.12 -13.88
CA GLU A 71 -25.98 -21.82 -13.10
C GLU A 71 -27.24 -20.94 -12.94
N PRO A 72 -28.45 -21.53 -12.93
CA PRO A 72 -29.70 -20.83 -12.69
C PRO A 72 -29.87 -20.48 -11.20
N LEU A 73 -28.90 -19.79 -10.62
CA LEU A 73 -28.91 -19.30 -9.24
C LEU A 73 -29.77 -18.05 -9.14
N VAL A 74 -30.70 -18.05 -8.19
CA VAL A 74 -31.50 -16.86 -7.84
C VAL A 74 -30.82 -16.18 -6.65
N PHE A 75 -30.29 -14.98 -6.87
CA PHE A 75 -29.68 -14.18 -5.82
C PHE A 75 -30.74 -13.41 -5.02
N PRO A 76 -30.63 -13.39 -3.69
CA PRO A 76 -31.33 -12.41 -2.86
C PRO A 76 -31.07 -10.99 -3.37
N GLN A 77 -32.10 -10.14 -3.34
CA GLN A 77 -32.02 -8.79 -3.90
C GLN A 77 -30.91 -7.95 -3.24
N GLU A 78 -30.73 -8.07 -1.93
CA GLU A 78 -29.68 -7.35 -1.21
C GLU A 78 -28.28 -7.78 -1.65
N LEU A 79 -28.09 -9.07 -1.97
CA LEU A 79 -26.81 -9.58 -2.46
C LEU A 79 -26.56 -9.17 -3.92
N ALA A 80 -27.60 -9.10 -4.76
CA ALA A 80 -27.48 -8.60 -6.12
C ALA A 80 -27.08 -7.11 -6.14
N ASP A 81 -27.73 -6.27 -5.32
CA ASP A 81 -27.40 -4.85 -5.17
C ASP A 81 -25.95 -4.67 -4.65
N GLN A 82 -25.55 -5.45 -3.64
CA GLN A 82 -24.18 -5.42 -3.10
C GLN A 82 -23.12 -5.87 -4.12
N LEU A 83 -23.41 -6.92 -4.90
CA LEU A 83 -22.50 -7.41 -5.92
C LEU A 83 -22.27 -6.35 -7.01
N LEU A 84 -23.34 -5.74 -7.53
CA LEU A 84 -23.23 -4.67 -8.52
C LEU A 84 -22.40 -3.49 -7.98
N CYS A 85 -22.71 -3.04 -6.76
CA CYS A 85 -22.00 -1.95 -6.11
C CYS A 85 -20.51 -2.28 -5.92
N LYS A 86 -20.20 -3.50 -5.47
CA LYS A 86 -18.82 -3.95 -5.27
C LYS A 86 -18.05 -3.99 -6.59
N MET A 87 -18.65 -4.55 -7.65
CA MET A 87 -18.08 -4.56 -9.00
C MET A 87 -17.81 -3.15 -9.53
N ALA A 88 -18.70 -2.20 -9.26
CA ALA A 88 -18.49 -0.79 -9.62
C ALA A 88 -17.31 -0.18 -8.83
N THR A 89 -17.23 -0.41 -7.52
CA THR A 89 -16.14 0.14 -6.67
C THR A 89 -14.77 -0.47 -6.96
N GLU A 90 -14.71 -1.72 -7.43
CA GLU A 90 -13.47 -2.40 -7.82
C GLU A 90 -13.08 -2.12 -9.28
N GLY A 91 -13.86 -1.31 -10.01
CA GLY A 91 -13.59 -0.98 -11.42
C GLY A 91 -13.78 -2.15 -12.39
N LEU A 92 -14.54 -3.17 -11.99
CA LEU A 92 -14.80 -4.38 -12.77
C LEU A 92 -16.04 -4.25 -13.69
N LEU A 93 -16.86 -3.21 -13.49
CA LEU A 93 -18.11 -3.03 -14.23
C LEU A 93 -17.87 -2.42 -15.61
N ASN A 94 -18.14 -3.20 -16.65
CA ASN A 94 -18.06 -2.84 -18.07
C ASN A 94 -19.20 -3.49 -18.87
N ASP A 95 -19.30 -3.22 -20.17
CA ASP A 95 -20.35 -3.77 -21.07
C ASP A 95 -20.51 -5.28 -20.98
N SER A 96 -19.40 -5.99 -20.80
CA SER A 96 -19.41 -7.45 -20.67
C SER A 96 -19.96 -7.86 -19.30
N THR A 97 -19.40 -7.33 -18.22
CA THR A 97 -19.72 -7.76 -16.84
C THR A 97 -21.08 -7.28 -16.36
N VAL A 98 -21.57 -6.12 -16.81
CA VAL A 98 -22.93 -5.63 -16.48
C VAL A 98 -24.02 -6.54 -17.08
N GLY A 99 -23.68 -7.29 -18.13
CA GLY A 99 -24.55 -8.29 -18.77
C GLY A 99 -25.09 -9.38 -17.85
N ILE A 100 -24.41 -9.63 -16.72
CA ILE A 100 -24.81 -10.56 -15.68
C ILE A 100 -26.19 -10.19 -15.13
N PHE A 101 -26.45 -8.90 -14.98
CA PHE A 101 -27.67 -8.38 -14.35
C PHE A 101 -28.86 -8.28 -15.31
N ARG A 102 -28.74 -8.71 -16.57
CA ARG A 102 -29.85 -8.69 -17.54
C ARG A 102 -31.02 -9.61 -17.14
N SER A 103 -30.76 -10.68 -16.37
CA SER A 103 -31.79 -11.62 -15.94
C SER A 103 -32.45 -11.16 -14.64
N CYS A 104 -33.62 -10.52 -14.73
CA CYS A 104 -34.41 -10.11 -13.56
C CYS A 104 -34.92 -11.28 -12.70
N GLN A 105 -34.89 -12.51 -13.23
CA GLN A 105 -35.22 -13.72 -12.47
C GLN A 105 -34.07 -14.14 -11.56
N GLN A 106 -32.83 -13.97 -12.00
CA GLN A 106 -31.64 -14.37 -11.27
C GLN A 106 -31.11 -13.25 -10.36
N PHE A 107 -31.08 -12.01 -10.85
CA PHE A 107 -30.48 -10.87 -10.14
C PHE A 107 -31.48 -9.72 -10.05
N ARG A 108 -32.42 -9.79 -9.11
CA ARG A 108 -33.41 -8.73 -8.95
C ARG A 108 -32.78 -7.50 -8.27
N LEU A 109 -32.60 -6.41 -9.02
CA LEU A 109 -32.04 -5.17 -8.50
C LEU A 109 -33.13 -4.21 -7.99
N ARG A 110 -32.85 -3.53 -6.88
CA ARG A 110 -33.61 -2.36 -6.41
C ARG A 110 -32.75 -1.13 -6.20
N HIS A 111 -31.51 -1.30 -5.77
CA HIS A 111 -30.54 -0.21 -5.60
C HIS A 111 -29.35 -0.48 -6.52
N ALA A 112 -29.30 0.25 -7.63
CA ALA A 112 -28.24 0.10 -8.61
C ALA A 112 -27.16 1.17 -8.39
N CYS A 113 -25.93 0.75 -8.11
CA CYS A 113 -24.76 1.62 -8.04
C CYS A 113 -23.79 1.24 -9.15
N ILE A 114 -23.66 2.11 -10.16
CA ILE A 114 -22.76 1.95 -11.30
C ILE A 114 -21.69 3.04 -11.33
N ARG A 115 -21.33 3.57 -10.15
CA ARG A 115 -20.33 4.63 -10.01
C ARG A 115 -19.03 4.24 -10.72
N THR A 116 -18.44 5.18 -11.48
CA THR A 116 -17.16 4.98 -12.20
C THR A 116 -17.12 3.78 -13.17
N ALA A 117 -18.28 3.22 -13.53
CA ALA A 117 -18.36 2.12 -14.49
C ALA A 117 -18.00 2.57 -15.91
N ARG A 118 -17.58 1.61 -16.74
CA ARG A 118 -17.29 1.83 -18.17
C ARG A 118 -18.32 1.10 -19.02
N ILE A 119 -19.53 1.64 -19.09
CA ILE A 119 -20.66 1.01 -19.77
C ILE A 119 -21.22 1.90 -20.90
N SER A 120 -21.74 1.28 -21.96
CA SER A 120 -22.45 1.94 -23.04
C SER A 120 -23.94 2.14 -22.73
N ALA A 121 -24.58 3.06 -23.45
CA ALA A 121 -26.03 3.28 -23.38
C ALA A 121 -26.84 2.00 -23.61
N GLU A 122 -26.43 1.17 -24.57
CA GLU A 122 -27.12 -0.09 -24.88
C GLU A 122 -26.95 -1.14 -23.76
N ALA A 123 -25.75 -1.25 -23.20
CA ALA A 123 -25.50 -2.16 -22.08
C ALA A 123 -26.28 -1.73 -20.83
N PHE A 124 -26.32 -0.43 -20.53
CA PHE A 124 -27.15 0.16 -19.47
C PHE A 124 -28.64 -0.18 -19.68
N HIS A 125 -29.14 0.07 -20.89
CA HIS A 125 -30.53 -0.16 -21.24
C HIS A 125 -30.94 -1.62 -21.06
N ARG A 126 -30.14 -2.57 -21.59
CA ARG A 126 -30.45 -4.01 -21.49
C ARG A 126 -30.32 -4.55 -20.08
N ALA A 127 -29.35 -4.07 -19.30
CA ALA A 127 -29.03 -4.66 -18.00
C ALA A 127 -29.82 -4.05 -16.84
N LEU A 128 -30.09 -2.75 -16.85
CA LEU A 128 -30.65 -2.04 -15.69
C LEU A 128 -32.10 -1.58 -15.89
N CYS A 129 -32.50 -1.18 -17.10
CA CYS A 129 -33.86 -0.69 -17.37
C CYS A 129 -34.99 -1.74 -17.24
N PRO A 130 -34.74 -3.07 -17.33
CA PRO A 130 -35.77 -4.08 -17.05
C PRO A 130 -36.14 -4.20 -15.56
N HIS A 131 -35.28 -3.73 -14.65
CA HIS A 131 -35.50 -3.87 -13.20
C HIS A 131 -36.50 -2.86 -12.65
N ARG A 132 -37.02 -3.12 -11.46
CA ARG A 132 -37.87 -2.18 -10.70
C ARG A 132 -37.02 -1.43 -9.67
N LEU A 133 -36.15 -0.56 -10.18
CA LEU A 133 -35.23 0.22 -9.35
C LEU A 133 -35.97 1.25 -8.49
N VAL A 134 -35.49 1.40 -7.26
CA VAL A 134 -35.87 2.44 -6.29
C VAL A 134 -34.79 3.51 -6.26
N GLU A 135 -33.52 3.11 -6.39
CA GLU A 135 -32.37 4.01 -6.42
C GLU A 135 -31.45 3.66 -7.58
N LEU A 136 -30.96 4.70 -8.27
CA LEU A 136 -29.88 4.60 -9.24
C LEU A 136 -28.82 5.66 -8.93
N ASN A 137 -27.60 5.21 -8.71
CA ASN A 137 -26.41 6.05 -8.64
C ASN A 137 -25.50 5.77 -9.83
N ALA A 138 -25.47 6.72 -10.77
CA ALA A 138 -24.63 6.70 -11.97
C ALA A 138 -23.56 7.80 -11.95
N SER A 139 -23.03 8.11 -10.77
CA SER A 139 -22.00 9.16 -10.64
C SER A 139 -20.71 8.79 -11.35
N ARG A 140 -20.14 9.73 -12.11
CA ARG A 140 -18.82 9.63 -12.77
C ARG A 140 -18.66 8.40 -13.67
N VAL A 141 -19.73 7.92 -14.29
CA VAL A 141 -19.67 6.90 -15.36
C VAL A 141 -18.87 7.47 -16.54
N ASN A 142 -18.29 6.60 -17.37
CA ASN A 142 -17.56 7.00 -18.58
C ASN A 142 -18.39 7.90 -19.50
N ALA A 143 -17.68 8.63 -20.37
CA ALA A 143 -18.27 9.63 -21.25
C ALA A 143 -19.26 9.07 -22.29
N ASP A 144 -19.22 7.76 -22.55
CA ASP A 144 -20.10 7.10 -23.52
C ASP A 144 -21.54 6.87 -23.00
N LEU A 145 -21.79 7.09 -21.70
CA LEU A 145 -23.12 7.07 -21.11
C LEU A 145 -23.49 8.46 -20.59
N THR A 146 -24.30 9.19 -21.35
CA THR A 146 -24.70 10.55 -20.98
C THR A 146 -25.94 10.58 -20.07
N VAL A 147 -26.22 11.74 -19.48
CA VAL A 147 -27.49 11.96 -18.75
C VAL A 147 -28.70 11.71 -19.64
N ALA A 148 -28.64 12.08 -20.93
CA ALA A 148 -29.74 11.89 -21.86
C ALA A 148 -30.01 10.39 -22.11
N ASP A 149 -28.95 9.60 -22.29
CA ASP A 149 -29.06 8.14 -22.50
C ASP A 149 -29.68 7.45 -21.27
N ILE A 150 -29.23 7.84 -20.07
CA ILE A 150 -29.78 7.33 -18.82
C ILE A 150 -31.27 7.67 -18.71
N LEU A 151 -31.63 8.95 -18.94
CA LEU A 151 -33.04 9.38 -18.86
C LEU A 151 -33.90 8.69 -19.92
N GLN A 152 -33.41 8.52 -21.14
CA GLN A 152 -34.11 7.79 -22.20
C GLN A 152 -34.31 6.32 -21.83
N GLY A 153 -33.27 5.66 -21.33
CA GLY A 153 -33.34 4.28 -20.86
C GLY A 153 -34.33 4.12 -19.71
N LEU A 154 -34.29 5.00 -18.71
CA LEU A 154 -35.23 4.97 -17.59
C LEU A 154 -36.67 5.27 -18.03
N SER A 155 -36.85 6.19 -18.98
CA SER A 155 -38.17 6.57 -19.51
C SER A 155 -38.79 5.48 -20.40
N SER A 156 -38.01 4.51 -20.88
CA SER A 156 -38.54 3.40 -21.68
C SER A 156 -39.48 2.47 -20.92
N ASN A 157 -39.40 2.43 -19.59
CA ASN A 157 -40.16 1.51 -18.75
C ASN A 157 -41.05 2.28 -17.77
N LYS A 158 -42.37 2.18 -17.97
CA LYS A 158 -43.37 2.83 -17.12
C LYS A 158 -43.25 2.44 -15.63
N THR A 159 -42.85 1.19 -15.35
CA THR A 159 -42.65 0.73 -13.98
C THR A 159 -41.52 1.50 -13.28
N LEU A 160 -40.44 1.81 -14.02
CA LEU A 160 -39.31 2.58 -13.49
C LEU A 160 -39.66 4.04 -13.24
N GLN A 161 -40.43 4.65 -14.15
CA GLN A 161 -40.92 6.03 -13.99
C GLN A 161 -41.68 6.22 -12.66
N GLU A 162 -42.44 5.19 -12.24
CA GLU A 162 -43.22 5.21 -11.00
C GLU A 162 -42.44 4.71 -9.78
N SER A 163 -41.49 3.78 -9.95
CA SER A 163 -40.77 3.14 -8.85
C SER A 163 -39.50 3.86 -8.41
N LEU A 164 -38.82 4.57 -9.32
CA LEU A 164 -37.55 5.21 -9.03
C LEU A 164 -37.78 6.43 -8.13
N GLN A 165 -37.18 6.40 -6.94
CA GLN A 165 -37.32 7.44 -5.92
C GLN A 165 -36.06 8.31 -5.80
N ARG A 166 -34.88 7.73 -6.04
CA ARG A 166 -33.60 8.46 -5.96
C ARG A 166 -32.77 8.27 -7.23
N LEU A 167 -32.32 9.39 -7.80
CA LEU A 167 -31.48 9.43 -8.99
C LEU A 167 -30.27 10.33 -8.75
N VAL A 168 -29.06 9.76 -8.87
CA VAL A 168 -27.80 10.49 -8.68
C VAL A 168 -26.98 10.39 -9.98
N LEU A 169 -26.72 11.55 -10.59
CA LEU A 169 -26.12 11.72 -11.91
C LEU A 169 -24.87 12.62 -11.86
N ASN A 170 -24.10 12.54 -10.77
CA ASN A 170 -23.05 13.52 -10.50
C ASN A 170 -21.81 13.33 -11.38
N GLY A 171 -21.26 14.41 -11.92
CA GLY A 171 -19.97 14.40 -12.65
C GLY A 171 -20.00 13.61 -13.96
N LEU A 172 -21.15 13.55 -14.64
CA LEU A 172 -21.28 13.01 -15.99
C LEU A 172 -20.97 14.07 -17.05
N THR A 173 -20.24 13.69 -18.10
CA THR A 173 -19.98 14.53 -19.27
C THR A 173 -21.19 14.52 -20.20
N MET A 174 -21.54 15.69 -20.74
CA MET A 174 -22.57 15.79 -21.79
C MET A 174 -21.92 15.79 -23.17
N SER A 175 -22.45 15.00 -24.08
CA SER A 175 -22.16 15.13 -25.51
C SER A 175 -22.66 16.49 -26.01
N SER A 176 -21.74 17.31 -26.52
CA SER A 176 -21.92 18.42 -27.47
C SER A 176 -23.18 19.30 -27.36
N LEU A 177 -22.98 20.52 -26.85
CA LEU A 177 -23.56 21.86 -27.16
C LEU A 177 -24.89 22.09 -27.93
N GLU A 178 -25.66 21.11 -28.43
CA GLU A 178 -26.78 21.41 -29.35
C GLU A 178 -28.19 20.86 -28.99
N GLU A 179 -28.41 20.02 -27.98
CA GLU A 179 -29.78 19.55 -27.67
C GLU A 179 -30.28 19.89 -26.25
N PRO A 180 -30.77 21.12 -26.02
CA PRO A 180 -31.56 21.46 -24.83
C PRO A 180 -32.95 20.78 -24.76
N SER A 181 -33.34 20.02 -25.79
CA SER A 181 -34.72 19.55 -26.05
C SER A 181 -35.04 18.11 -25.67
N ARG A 182 -34.08 17.30 -25.16
CA ARG A 182 -34.30 15.88 -24.83
C ARG A 182 -34.25 15.51 -23.35
N ARG A 183 -34.23 16.49 -22.44
CA ARG A 183 -34.23 16.21 -21.00
C ARG A 183 -35.67 16.08 -20.53
N CYS A 184 -36.08 14.88 -20.13
CA CYS A 184 -37.43 14.57 -19.65
C CYS A 184 -37.39 14.04 -18.21
N PHE A 185 -36.83 14.80 -17.28
CA PHE A 185 -36.93 14.48 -15.85
C PHE A 185 -38.38 14.38 -15.42
N SER A 186 -39.26 15.21 -15.99
CA SER A 186 -40.72 15.16 -15.81
C SER A 186 -41.35 13.80 -16.06
N ALA A 187 -40.72 12.88 -16.82
CA ALA A 187 -41.23 11.52 -16.99
C ALA A 187 -41.17 10.69 -15.70
N MET A 188 -40.31 11.06 -14.74
CA MET A 188 -40.00 10.27 -13.54
C MET A 188 -40.92 10.63 -12.37
N GLN A 189 -42.20 10.31 -12.50
CA GLN A 189 -43.28 10.67 -11.58
C GLN A 189 -43.07 10.17 -10.13
N GLY A 190 -42.30 9.10 -9.94
CA GLY A 190 -41.95 8.54 -8.64
C GLY A 190 -40.82 9.27 -7.89
N LEU A 191 -40.09 10.16 -8.58
CA LEU A 191 -38.82 10.69 -8.10
C LEU A 191 -39.01 11.64 -6.91
N ARG A 192 -38.27 11.35 -5.83
CA ARG A 192 -38.25 12.13 -4.58
C ARG A 192 -36.92 12.85 -4.35
N ALA A 193 -35.81 12.27 -4.82
CA ALA A 193 -34.48 12.82 -4.66
C ALA A 193 -33.74 12.82 -6.00
N LEU A 194 -33.28 13.99 -6.42
CA LEU A 194 -32.46 14.17 -7.62
C LEU A 194 -31.15 14.87 -7.26
N SER A 195 -30.04 14.32 -7.74
CA SER A 195 -28.73 14.94 -7.65
C SER A 195 -28.10 15.00 -9.04
N VAL A 196 -27.83 16.22 -9.51
CA VAL A 196 -27.24 16.52 -10.82
C VAL A 196 -26.00 17.40 -10.62
N SER A 197 -25.17 17.07 -9.63
CA SER A 197 -24.01 17.88 -9.27
C SER A 197 -22.89 17.76 -10.30
N SER A 198 -22.20 18.86 -10.59
CA SER A 198 -21.04 18.90 -11.50
C SER A 198 -21.36 18.41 -12.91
N VAL A 199 -22.58 18.67 -13.40
CA VAL A 199 -22.98 18.43 -14.79
C VAL A 199 -23.42 19.73 -15.46
N ASP A 200 -23.49 19.73 -16.79
CA ASP A 200 -23.98 20.86 -17.59
C ASP A 200 -25.51 20.98 -17.49
N PHE A 201 -25.96 21.45 -16.33
CA PHE A 201 -27.35 21.70 -15.97
C PHE A 201 -27.63 23.21 -15.94
N TYR A 202 -28.73 23.61 -16.58
CA TYR A 202 -29.12 25.01 -16.84
C TYR A 202 -30.60 25.21 -16.45
N ASP A 203 -31.07 26.45 -16.53
CA ASP A 203 -32.43 26.86 -16.15
C ASP A 203 -33.55 26.02 -16.78
N SER A 204 -33.43 25.61 -18.06
CA SER A 204 -34.44 24.77 -18.71
C SER A 204 -34.58 23.41 -18.04
N GLY A 205 -33.46 22.81 -17.62
CA GLY A 205 -33.47 21.57 -16.84
C GLY A 205 -34.07 21.78 -15.45
N LEU A 206 -33.83 22.93 -14.81
CA LEU A 206 -34.43 23.24 -13.52
C LEU A 206 -35.95 23.37 -13.61
N VAL A 207 -36.47 24.03 -14.66
CA VAL A 207 -37.91 24.12 -14.92
C VAL A 207 -38.54 22.74 -15.08
N ASP A 208 -37.92 21.86 -15.86
CA ASP A 208 -38.39 20.48 -16.05
C ASP A 208 -38.39 19.68 -14.73
N VAL A 209 -37.31 19.76 -13.94
CA VAL A 209 -37.21 19.11 -12.62
C VAL A 209 -38.26 19.65 -11.64
N CYS A 210 -38.55 20.95 -11.66
CA CYS A 210 -39.55 21.57 -10.78
C CYS A 210 -41.00 21.17 -11.10
N SER A 211 -41.24 20.51 -12.25
CA SER A 211 -42.55 19.94 -12.58
C SER A 211 -42.83 18.60 -11.88
N LEU A 212 -41.82 17.96 -11.28
CA LEU A 212 -41.95 16.65 -10.66
C LEU A 212 -42.89 16.66 -9.44
N PRO A 213 -43.89 15.75 -9.38
CA PRO A 213 -44.96 15.81 -8.38
C PRO A 213 -44.50 15.48 -6.95
N ARG A 214 -43.42 14.71 -6.80
CA ARG A 214 -42.99 14.12 -5.52
C ARG A 214 -41.58 14.52 -5.09
N LEU A 215 -40.95 15.47 -5.78
CA LEU A 215 -39.57 15.86 -5.49
C LEU A 215 -39.48 16.58 -4.14
N GLU A 216 -38.69 16.01 -3.23
CA GLU A 216 -38.43 16.52 -1.88
C GLU A 216 -36.96 16.93 -1.68
N SER A 217 -36.04 16.40 -2.48
CA SER A 217 -34.61 16.65 -2.38
C SER A 217 -34.00 16.96 -3.74
N LEU A 218 -33.29 18.08 -3.83
CA LEU A 218 -32.65 18.54 -5.05
C LEU A 218 -31.21 19.02 -4.76
N ASP A 219 -30.25 18.43 -5.46
CA ASP A 219 -28.86 18.88 -5.50
C ASP A 219 -28.49 19.37 -6.92
N ILE A 220 -28.22 20.66 -7.03
CA ILE A 220 -27.80 21.38 -8.25
C ILE A 220 -26.39 21.96 -8.10
N SER A 221 -25.56 21.41 -7.22
CA SER A 221 -24.23 21.92 -6.93
C SER A 221 -23.30 21.88 -8.15
N ASN A 222 -22.40 22.86 -8.32
CA ASN A 222 -21.46 22.95 -9.44
C ASN A 222 -22.13 22.99 -10.84
N THR A 223 -23.37 23.45 -10.92
CA THR A 223 -24.12 23.63 -12.18
C THR A 223 -24.07 25.08 -12.68
N SER A 224 -24.62 25.33 -13.87
CA SER A 224 -24.66 26.62 -14.56
C SER A 224 -26.04 27.27 -14.54
N VAL A 225 -26.86 26.94 -13.54
CA VAL A 225 -28.16 27.57 -13.29
C VAL A 225 -27.95 29.04 -12.93
N THR A 226 -28.68 29.94 -13.59
CA THR A 226 -28.57 31.39 -13.39
C THR A 226 -29.75 31.93 -12.58
N ASN A 227 -30.91 31.27 -12.63
CA ASN A 227 -32.15 31.70 -11.95
C ASN A 227 -32.84 30.55 -11.20
N LEU A 228 -33.08 30.74 -9.90
CA LEU A 228 -33.73 29.77 -9.00
C LEU A 228 -35.25 29.96 -8.83
N THR A 229 -35.86 30.95 -9.48
CA THR A 229 -37.31 31.19 -9.44
C THR A 229 -38.16 29.93 -9.74
N PRO A 230 -37.77 29.00 -10.63
CA PRO A 230 -38.54 27.77 -10.86
C PRO A 230 -38.74 26.89 -9.61
N LEU A 231 -37.86 26.98 -8.59
CA LEU A 231 -38.00 26.25 -7.33
C LEU A 231 -39.31 26.57 -6.59
N LEU A 232 -39.94 27.71 -6.87
CA LEU A 232 -41.24 28.09 -6.32
C LEU A 232 -42.37 27.11 -6.72
N GLY A 233 -42.19 26.34 -7.80
CA GLY A 233 -43.08 25.22 -8.16
C GLY A 233 -43.07 24.08 -7.12
N LEU A 234 -42.00 23.99 -6.32
CA LEU A 234 -41.78 22.99 -5.28
C LEU A 234 -41.95 23.55 -3.85
N ARG A 235 -42.45 24.79 -3.69
CA ARG A 235 -42.46 25.54 -2.42
C ARG A 235 -42.97 24.79 -1.19
N SER A 236 -44.00 23.94 -1.36
CA SER A 236 -44.64 23.22 -0.25
C SER A 236 -44.09 21.82 -0.01
N ARG A 237 -43.17 21.34 -0.86
CA ARG A 237 -42.70 19.93 -0.85
C ARG A 237 -41.18 19.79 -0.74
N LEU A 238 -40.42 20.78 -1.22
CA LEU A 238 -38.97 20.72 -1.17
C LEU A 238 -38.49 20.82 0.28
N ARG A 239 -37.78 19.79 0.73
CA ARG A 239 -37.23 19.67 2.08
C ARG A 239 -35.71 19.81 2.10
N TYR A 240 -35.04 19.40 1.03
CA TYR A 240 -33.58 19.44 0.91
C TYR A 240 -33.20 20.18 -0.37
N LEU A 241 -32.42 21.25 -0.22
CA LEU A 241 -31.84 21.98 -1.33
C LEU A 241 -30.33 22.12 -1.12
N THR A 242 -29.56 21.60 -2.06
CA THR A 242 -28.10 21.73 -2.08
C THR A 242 -27.68 22.44 -3.36
N MET A 243 -27.03 23.59 -3.18
CA MET A 243 -26.58 24.46 -4.27
C MET A 243 -25.14 24.92 -4.03
N HIS A 244 -24.29 23.96 -3.68
CA HIS A 244 -22.88 24.20 -3.41
C HIS A 244 -22.16 24.65 -4.70
N GLN A 245 -21.40 25.75 -4.64
CA GLN A 245 -20.65 26.31 -5.78
C GLN A 245 -21.46 26.44 -7.09
N LEU A 246 -22.55 27.19 -7.11
CA LEU A 246 -23.22 27.52 -8.40
C LEU A 246 -22.30 28.38 -9.27
N LYS A 247 -22.01 27.93 -10.50
CA LYS A 247 -20.99 28.55 -11.36
C LYS A 247 -21.42 29.89 -11.96
N ARG A 248 -22.72 30.10 -12.17
CA ARG A 248 -23.28 31.22 -12.96
C ARG A 248 -24.53 31.85 -12.35
N LEU A 249 -24.71 31.77 -11.03
CA LEU A 249 -25.90 32.39 -10.43
C LEU A 249 -25.88 33.91 -10.68
N GLU A 250 -26.85 34.43 -11.43
CA GLU A 250 -26.94 35.85 -11.80
C GLU A 250 -27.88 36.65 -10.88
N MET A 251 -28.59 35.96 -9.99
CA MET A 251 -29.51 36.57 -9.03
C MET A 251 -28.78 37.43 -8.00
N THR A 252 -29.36 38.59 -7.67
CA THR A 252 -28.91 39.38 -6.52
C THR A 252 -29.25 38.67 -5.22
N THR A 253 -28.55 39.02 -4.13
CA THR A 253 -28.83 38.48 -2.79
C THR A 253 -30.30 38.63 -2.41
N ALA A 254 -30.90 39.79 -2.66
CA ALA A 254 -32.32 40.04 -2.37
C ALA A 254 -33.25 39.13 -3.18
N GLN A 255 -32.98 38.92 -4.47
CA GLN A 255 -33.78 38.03 -5.31
C GLN A 255 -33.66 36.57 -4.85
N LEU A 256 -32.45 36.13 -4.51
CA LEU A 256 -32.22 34.78 -4.00
C LEU A 256 -32.98 34.54 -2.69
N LEU A 257 -32.86 35.45 -1.73
CA LEU A 257 -33.55 35.37 -0.44
C LEU A 257 -35.07 35.42 -0.60
N ALA A 258 -35.59 36.18 -1.58
CA ALA A 258 -37.02 36.22 -1.89
C ALA A 258 -37.56 34.88 -2.42
N VAL A 259 -36.73 34.10 -3.13
CA VAL A 259 -37.10 32.74 -3.54
C VAL A 259 -37.00 31.79 -2.34
N LEU A 260 -35.90 31.82 -1.60
CA LEU A 260 -35.68 30.93 -0.46
C LEU A 260 -36.74 31.11 0.64
N SER A 261 -37.16 32.35 0.93
CA SER A 261 -38.16 32.64 1.96
C SER A 261 -39.53 32.04 1.67
N GLN A 262 -39.84 31.73 0.40
CA GLN A 262 -41.08 31.09 -0.02
C GLN A 262 -41.03 29.56 0.03
N LEU A 263 -39.87 28.95 0.30
CA LEU A 263 -39.73 27.50 0.44
C LEU A 263 -40.12 27.06 1.87
N GLU A 264 -41.43 27.12 2.16
CA GLU A 264 -42.01 26.95 3.50
C GLU A 264 -41.64 25.61 4.18
N GLY A 265 -41.45 24.55 3.40
CA GLY A 265 -41.14 23.19 3.87
C GLY A 265 -39.65 22.86 3.99
N LEU A 266 -38.76 23.82 3.72
CA LEU A 266 -37.32 23.54 3.60
C LEU A 266 -36.70 23.28 4.98
N GLN A 267 -36.05 22.12 5.10
CA GLN A 267 -35.43 21.62 6.33
C GLN A 267 -33.90 21.64 6.24
N HIS A 268 -33.36 21.40 5.04
CA HIS A 268 -31.93 21.38 4.79
C HIS A 268 -31.59 22.32 3.64
N LEU A 269 -30.69 23.26 3.91
CA LEU A 269 -30.20 24.21 2.93
C LEU A 269 -28.67 24.23 2.95
N ASP A 270 -28.07 24.02 1.79
CA ASP A 270 -26.64 24.16 1.59
C ASP A 270 -26.36 25.18 0.48
N ILE A 271 -25.76 26.30 0.87
CA ILE A 271 -25.34 27.41 0.00
C ILE A 271 -23.82 27.62 0.04
N SER A 272 -23.09 26.60 0.48
CA SER A 272 -21.65 26.63 0.69
C SER A 272 -20.88 26.84 -0.62
N ASP A 273 -19.73 27.51 -0.55
CA ASP A 273 -18.97 27.90 -1.74
C ASP A 273 -17.50 28.14 -1.39
N ASP A 274 -16.60 27.31 -1.91
CA ASP A 274 -15.16 27.41 -1.66
C ASP A 274 -14.40 28.29 -2.68
N LYS A 275 -15.09 28.87 -3.67
CA LYS A 275 -14.49 29.70 -4.74
C LYS A 275 -14.92 31.16 -4.67
N GLN A 276 -16.14 31.45 -4.20
CA GLN A 276 -16.68 32.82 -4.13
C GLN A 276 -16.73 33.34 -2.70
N PHE A 277 -15.56 33.76 -2.21
CA PHE A 277 -15.35 34.24 -0.84
C PHE A 277 -16.06 35.56 -0.48
N THR A 278 -16.72 36.25 -1.42
CA THR A 278 -17.18 37.64 -1.24
C THR A 278 -18.70 37.84 -1.33
N SER A 279 -19.50 36.79 -1.20
CA SER A 279 -20.97 36.90 -1.21
C SER A 279 -21.54 37.23 0.17
N ASP A 280 -22.42 38.22 0.25
CA ASP A 280 -23.11 38.60 1.48
C ASP A 280 -24.42 37.80 1.72
N VAL A 281 -24.70 36.81 0.87
CA VAL A 281 -25.92 35.98 0.95
C VAL A 281 -26.04 35.29 2.30
N ALA A 282 -24.97 34.66 2.79
CA ALA A 282 -25.00 33.96 4.08
C ALA A 282 -25.26 34.93 5.24
N ARG A 283 -24.60 36.09 5.22
CA ARG A 283 -24.79 37.15 6.22
C ARG A 283 -26.24 37.64 6.24
N GLN A 284 -26.78 38.04 5.08
CA GLN A 284 -28.16 38.51 4.96
C GLN A 284 -29.18 37.42 5.33
N LEU A 285 -28.94 36.16 4.95
CA LEU A 285 -29.79 35.03 5.34
C LEU A 285 -29.88 34.88 6.86
N LEU A 286 -28.74 34.93 7.55
CA LEU A 286 -28.68 34.79 9.01
C LEU A 286 -29.32 35.98 9.74
N GLU A 287 -29.22 37.19 9.18
CA GLU A 287 -29.79 38.41 9.75
C GLU A 287 -31.28 38.60 9.45
N THR A 288 -31.84 37.91 8.44
CA THR A 288 -33.24 38.07 8.04
C THR A 288 -34.18 37.40 9.06
N PRO A 289 -35.04 38.15 9.77
CA PRO A 289 -35.94 37.57 10.76
C PRO A 289 -36.99 36.64 10.13
N GLY A 290 -37.23 35.47 10.75
CA GLY A 290 -38.31 34.56 10.36
C GLY A 290 -38.13 33.79 9.04
N ILE A 291 -37.01 33.96 8.33
CA ILE A 291 -36.72 33.21 7.09
C ILE A 291 -36.56 31.72 7.37
N LEU A 292 -37.14 30.82 6.56
CA LEU A 292 -36.96 29.37 6.68
C LEU A 292 -37.18 28.83 8.12
N PRO A 293 -38.42 28.91 8.66
CA PRO A 293 -38.69 28.57 10.05
C PRO A 293 -38.53 27.08 10.38
N GLN A 294 -38.61 26.19 9.37
CA GLN A 294 -38.50 24.74 9.51
C GLN A 294 -37.08 24.21 9.34
N LEU A 295 -36.08 25.10 9.19
CA LEU A 295 -34.72 24.71 8.92
C LEU A 295 -34.06 24.01 10.12
N VAL A 296 -33.52 22.81 9.89
CA VAL A 296 -32.79 22.00 10.89
C VAL A 296 -31.31 21.84 10.55
N SER A 297 -30.91 22.22 9.35
CA SER A 297 -29.57 22.05 8.82
C SER A 297 -29.25 23.17 7.84
N LEU A 298 -28.24 23.96 8.15
CA LEU A 298 -27.75 25.04 7.29
C LEU A 298 -26.26 24.85 6.99
N ASP A 299 -25.86 24.92 5.74
CA ASP A 299 -24.45 24.99 5.38
C ASP A 299 -24.13 26.30 4.65
N VAL A 300 -23.28 27.11 5.27
CA VAL A 300 -22.78 28.38 4.72
C VAL A 300 -21.26 28.36 4.56
N SER A 301 -20.63 27.18 4.63
CA SER A 301 -19.17 27.03 4.56
C SER A 301 -18.58 27.75 3.33
N GLY A 302 -17.46 28.43 3.52
CA GLY A 302 -16.74 29.22 2.50
C GLY A 302 -17.33 30.62 2.23
N ARG A 303 -18.48 30.96 2.84
CA ARG A 303 -19.05 32.31 2.78
C ARG A 303 -18.48 33.17 3.92
N LYS A 304 -17.68 34.17 3.58
CA LYS A 304 -17.14 35.14 4.56
C LYS A 304 -18.22 36.09 5.08
N GLN A 305 -17.85 36.93 6.05
CA GLN A 305 -18.73 37.92 6.68
C GLN A 305 -19.85 37.31 7.54
N VAL A 306 -19.70 36.04 7.94
CA VAL A 306 -20.54 35.40 8.94
C VAL A 306 -19.92 35.68 10.31
N THR A 307 -20.75 35.83 11.36
CA THR A 307 -20.27 36.08 12.72
C THR A 307 -20.91 35.11 13.70
N ASP A 308 -20.20 34.80 14.78
CA ASP A 308 -20.74 33.96 15.85
C ASP A 308 -22.05 34.48 16.43
N ALA A 309 -22.21 35.80 16.52
CA ALA A 309 -23.42 36.44 17.03
C ALA A 309 -24.63 36.19 16.09
N SER A 310 -24.44 36.34 14.78
CA SER A 310 -25.53 36.11 13.81
C SER A 310 -25.90 34.63 13.73
N VAL A 311 -24.93 33.72 13.76
CA VAL A 311 -25.20 32.27 13.78
C VAL A 311 -25.91 31.86 15.07
N ARG A 312 -25.46 32.34 16.23
CA ARG A 312 -26.10 32.04 17.51
C ARG A 312 -27.55 32.49 17.53
N ALA A 313 -27.83 33.74 17.16
CA ALA A 313 -29.21 34.25 17.10
C ALA A 313 -30.08 33.42 16.14
N PHE A 314 -29.52 32.99 15.00
CA PHE A 314 -30.22 32.16 14.03
C PHE A 314 -30.56 30.75 14.57
N VAL A 315 -29.64 30.14 15.33
CA VAL A 315 -29.83 28.83 15.96
C VAL A 315 -30.78 28.92 17.16
N GLU A 316 -30.66 29.95 18.01
CA GLU A 316 -31.55 30.15 19.18
C GLU A 316 -33.01 30.37 18.75
N ALA A 317 -33.24 31.06 17.64
CA ALA A 317 -34.57 31.18 17.04
C ALA A 317 -35.15 29.84 16.54
N ARG A 318 -34.33 28.78 16.44
CA ARG A 318 -34.67 27.47 15.86
C ARG A 318 -34.08 26.33 16.73
N PRO A 319 -34.69 26.00 17.87
CA PRO A 319 -34.15 24.99 18.80
C PRO A 319 -34.06 23.58 18.20
N GLY A 320 -34.75 23.31 17.07
CA GLY A 320 -34.64 22.05 16.31
C GLY A 320 -33.39 21.94 15.41
N MET A 321 -32.51 22.95 15.39
CA MET A 321 -31.30 22.91 14.58
C MET A 321 -30.36 21.79 15.03
N THR A 322 -29.94 20.96 14.08
CA THR A 322 -29.04 19.83 14.30
C THR A 322 -27.70 20.00 13.62
N PHE A 323 -27.60 20.89 12.63
CA PHE A 323 -26.38 21.10 11.87
C PHE A 323 -26.19 22.56 11.42
N VAL A 324 -24.97 23.08 11.59
CA VAL A 324 -24.52 24.32 10.94
C VAL A 324 -23.13 24.14 10.34
N GLY A 325 -22.97 24.47 9.06
CA GLY A 325 -21.68 24.43 8.38
C GLY A 325 -21.00 25.79 8.32
N LEU A 326 -19.83 25.92 8.96
CA LEU A 326 -19.09 27.18 9.16
C LEU A 326 -17.62 27.10 8.72
N LEU A 327 -17.19 26.04 8.03
CA LEU A 327 -15.80 25.94 7.57
C LEU A 327 -15.49 27.10 6.62
N ALA A 328 -14.39 27.81 6.83
CA ALA A 328 -13.95 28.99 6.08
C ALA A 328 -14.96 30.15 6.08
N THR A 329 -15.63 30.43 7.21
CA THR A 329 -16.64 31.50 7.34
C THR A 329 -16.29 32.62 8.33
N ASP A 330 -15.08 32.64 8.89
CA ASP A 330 -14.62 33.52 9.99
C ASP A 330 -15.43 33.38 11.30
N ALA A 331 -16.34 32.40 11.37
CA ALA A 331 -17.20 32.10 12.51
C ALA A 331 -16.99 30.66 13.02
N GLY A 332 -17.54 30.36 14.20
CA GLY A 332 -17.48 29.06 14.86
C GLY A 332 -16.51 28.99 16.04
N PHE A 333 -15.99 30.14 16.53
CA PHE A 333 -14.97 30.17 17.58
C PHE A 333 -15.52 30.26 19.01
N SER A 334 -16.81 30.52 19.17
CA SER A 334 -17.46 30.56 20.48
C SER A 334 -17.82 29.18 21.01
N ASP A 335 -17.85 29.05 22.34
CA ASP A 335 -18.16 27.78 23.02
C ASP A 335 -19.51 27.18 22.60
N PHE A 336 -20.51 28.03 22.32
CA PHE A 336 -21.82 27.62 21.81
C PHE A 336 -21.74 26.86 20.48
N LEU A 337 -20.78 27.22 19.62
CA LEU A 337 -20.59 26.63 18.30
C LEU A 337 -19.49 25.56 18.29
N SER A 338 -19.03 25.11 19.46
CA SER A 338 -17.97 24.09 19.58
C SER A 338 -18.26 22.80 18.80
N GLY A 339 -19.54 22.49 18.55
CA GLY A 339 -19.99 21.24 17.91
C GLY A 339 -20.22 20.09 18.89
N GLU A 340 -20.07 20.36 20.19
CA GLU A 340 -20.40 19.43 21.26
C GLU A 340 -21.92 19.39 21.51
N GLY A 341 -22.43 18.22 21.90
CA GLY A 341 -23.86 18.02 22.15
C GLY A 341 -24.69 17.70 20.88
N SER A 342 -25.90 18.25 20.81
CA SER A 342 -26.91 17.95 19.78
C SER A 342 -26.69 18.71 18.47
N LEU A 343 -26.06 19.87 18.52
CA LEU A 343 -25.75 20.68 17.35
C LEU A 343 -24.39 20.27 16.78
N LYS A 344 -24.39 19.70 15.58
CA LYS A 344 -23.14 19.42 14.84
C LYS A 344 -22.70 20.67 14.08
N VAL A 345 -21.44 21.02 14.24
CA VAL A 345 -20.85 22.19 13.58
C VAL A 345 -19.64 21.73 12.78
N THR A 346 -19.54 22.14 11.51
CA THR A 346 -18.29 22.04 10.74
C THR A 346 -17.60 23.39 10.78
N GLY A 347 -16.27 23.40 10.81
CA GLY A 347 -15.52 24.61 11.08
C GLY A 347 -14.02 24.35 11.22
N GLU A 348 -13.28 25.40 11.54
CA GLU A 348 -11.82 25.38 11.71
C GLU A 348 -11.36 25.71 13.14
N ALA A 349 -12.28 25.98 14.07
CA ALA A 349 -11.92 26.45 15.40
C ALA A 349 -11.37 25.35 16.32
N ASN A 350 -11.86 24.11 16.17
CA ASN A 350 -11.47 23.00 17.05
C ASN A 350 -11.51 21.63 16.34
N GLU A 351 -11.01 20.61 17.04
CA GLU A 351 -10.92 19.24 16.53
C GLU A 351 -12.29 18.63 16.16
N THR A 352 -13.33 18.85 16.98
CA THR A 352 -14.69 18.32 16.74
C THR A 352 -15.26 18.84 15.43
N GLN A 353 -15.11 20.14 15.20
CA GLN A 353 -15.56 20.81 13.97
C GLN A 353 -14.82 20.31 12.73
N ILE A 354 -13.49 20.22 12.81
CA ILE A 354 -12.64 19.76 11.70
C ILE A 354 -12.95 18.29 11.37
N CYS A 355 -13.13 17.44 12.39
CA CYS A 355 -13.51 16.05 12.17
C CYS A 355 -14.89 15.93 11.52
N GLU A 356 -15.87 16.74 11.92
CA GLU A 356 -17.18 16.76 11.27
C GLU A 356 -17.08 17.26 9.82
N ALA A 357 -16.22 18.24 9.55
CA ALA A 357 -15.95 18.73 8.19
C ALA A 357 -15.40 17.62 7.29
N LEU A 358 -14.39 16.87 7.75
CA LEU A 358 -13.82 15.75 6.99
C LEU A 358 -14.83 14.61 6.75
N ARG A 359 -15.77 14.38 7.68
CA ARG A 359 -16.84 13.39 7.50
C ARG A 359 -17.82 13.83 6.42
N ARG A 360 -18.34 15.05 6.51
CA ARG A 360 -19.42 15.53 5.63
C ARG A 360 -18.94 15.95 4.25
N TYR A 361 -17.77 16.57 4.19
CA TYR A 361 -17.23 17.15 2.95
C TYR A 361 -16.26 16.22 2.24
N SER A 362 -16.24 14.93 2.54
CA SER A 362 -15.26 13.97 2.02
C SER A 362 -15.13 13.94 0.48
N GLU A 363 -16.15 14.37 -0.28
CA GLU A 363 -16.14 14.46 -1.75
C GLU A 363 -15.89 15.89 -2.29
N ARG A 364 -15.79 16.91 -1.42
CA ARG A 364 -15.57 18.33 -1.78
C ARG A 364 -14.11 18.71 -1.59
N GLU A 365 -13.37 18.73 -2.68
CA GLU A 365 -11.91 18.94 -2.69
C GLU A 365 -11.47 20.15 -1.85
N GLY A 366 -12.05 21.34 -2.08
CA GLY A 366 -11.62 22.58 -1.42
C GLY A 366 -11.82 22.56 0.09
N PHE A 367 -12.94 21.98 0.56
CA PHE A 367 -13.21 21.83 2.00
C PHE A 367 -12.37 20.74 2.65
N VAL A 368 -12.10 19.62 1.96
CA VAL A 368 -11.17 18.59 2.48
C VAL A 368 -9.78 19.18 2.64
N ARG A 369 -9.30 19.92 1.63
CA ARG A 369 -8.01 20.61 1.69
C ARG A 369 -7.94 21.56 2.89
N GLU A 370 -8.96 22.40 3.08
CA GLU A 370 -9.00 23.37 4.19
C GLU A 370 -9.05 22.68 5.56
N ALA A 371 -9.93 21.69 5.72
CA ALA A 371 -10.06 20.94 6.96
C ALA A 371 -8.76 20.18 7.32
N LEU A 372 -8.08 19.57 6.35
CA LEU A 372 -6.79 18.92 6.56
C LEU A 372 -5.68 19.93 6.92
N PHE A 373 -5.71 21.12 6.34
CA PHE A 373 -4.75 22.18 6.66
C PHE A 373 -4.89 22.63 8.12
N HIS A 374 -6.11 22.85 8.61
CA HIS A 374 -6.34 23.15 10.03
C HIS A 374 -6.06 21.95 10.95
N LEU A 375 -6.40 20.73 10.50
CA LEU A 375 -6.10 19.52 11.25
C LEU A 375 -4.58 19.37 11.47
N PHE A 376 -3.77 19.68 10.45
CA PHE A 376 -2.32 19.58 10.55
C PHE A 376 -1.77 20.38 11.75
N SER A 377 -2.26 21.60 11.96
CA SER A 377 -1.87 22.45 13.10
C SER A 377 -2.19 21.81 14.46
N LEU A 378 -3.31 21.07 14.56
CA LEU A 378 -3.69 20.36 15.79
C LEU A 378 -2.91 19.06 16.00
N THR A 379 -2.56 18.36 14.92
CA THR A 379 -1.92 17.04 15.00
C THR A 379 -0.52 17.08 15.62
N HIS A 380 0.16 18.23 15.62
CA HIS A 380 1.49 18.32 16.23
C HIS A 380 1.47 18.03 17.75
N ALA A 381 0.42 18.48 18.43
CA ALA A 381 0.23 18.38 19.88
C ALA A 381 -0.41 17.06 20.34
N ILE A 382 -0.73 16.14 19.42
CA ILE A 382 -1.36 14.86 19.77
C ILE A 382 -0.32 13.92 20.39
N GLU A 383 -0.57 13.49 21.62
CA GLU A 383 0.27 12.54 22.37
C GLU A 383 -0.35 11.15 22.49
N LYS A 384 -1.67 11.01 22.23
CA LYS A 384 -2.38 9.73 22.30
C LYS A 384 -2.74 9.22 20.90
N PRO A 385 -2.74 7.90 20.67
CA PRO A 385 -3.18 7.32 19.40
C PRO A 385 -4.63 7.70 19.06
N ARG A 386 -4.85 8.25 17.86
CA ARG A 386 -6.17 8.71 17.35
C ARG A 386 -6.57 7.99 16.05
N PRO A 387 -7.03 6.73 16.14
CA PRO A 387 -7.44 5.96 14.95
C PRO A 387 -8.70 6.52 14.29
N ASP A 388 -9.53 7.24 15.04
CA ASP A 388 -10.72 7.95 14.56
C ASP A 388 -10.34 9.07 13.57
N ILE A 389 -9.36 9.90 13.92
CA ILE A 389 -8.86 10.99 13.04
C ILE A 389 -8.13 10.40 11.84
N LEU A 390 -7.27 9.40 12.05
CA LEU A 390 -6.50 8.78 10.95
C LEU A 390 -7.43 8.16 9.88
N LYS A 391 -8.59 7.62 10.27
CA LYS A 391 -9.61 7.15 9.32
C LYS A 391 -10.20 8.27 8.46
N LEU A 392 -10.40 9.46 9.03
CA LEU A 392 -10.89 10.62 8.29
C LEU A 392 -9.84 11.14 7.30
N VAL A 393 -8.57 11.18 7.71
CA VAL A 393 -7.46 11.53 6.82
C VAL A 393 -7.36 10.51 5.67
N ALA A 394 -7.46 9.21 5.98
CA ALA A 394 -7.47 8.14 4.96
C ALA A 394 -8.60 8.31 3.95
N LEU A 395 -9.79 8.70 4.41
CA LEU A 395 -10.94 8.95 3.56
C LEU A 395 -10.69 10.12 2.60
N GLY A 396 -10.12 11.22 3.10
CA GLY A 396 -9.73 12.37 2.29
C GLY A 396 -8.70 11.99 1.21
N MET A 397 -7.67 11.22 1.59
CA MET A 397 -6.67 10.72 0.63
C MET A 397 -7.29 9.83 -0.45
N LYS A 398 -8.17 8.90 -0.06
CA LYS A 398 -8.81 7.94 -0.96
C LYS A 398 -9.74 8.62 -1.97
N ASN A 399 -10.48 9.65 -1.55
CA ASN A 399 -11.44 10.32 -2.41
C ASN A 399 -10.78 11.29 -3.41
N HIS A 400 -9.58 11.81 -3.08
CA HIS A 400 -8.88 12.82 -3.89
C HIS A 400 -7.43 12.39 -4.23
N PRO A 401 -7.21 11.24 -4.89
CA PRO A 401 -5.87 10.71 -5.15
C PRO A 401 -5.05 11.58 -6.10
N ALA A 402 -5.71 12.25 -7.06
CA ALA A 402 -5.07 13.11 -8.06
C ALA A 402 -4.91 14.58 -7.61
N THR A 403 -5.31 14.93 -6.39
CA THR A 403 -5.23 16.31 -5.89
C THR A 403 -4.02 16.51 -4.99
N LEU A 404 -2.99 17.18 -5.52
CA LEU A 404 -1.74 17.44 -4.81
C LEU A 404 -1.94 18.08 -3.43
N ASN A 405 -2.72 19.15 -3.35
CA ASN A 405 -2.88 19.92 -2.11
C ASN A 405 -3.54 19.08 -0.99
N VAL A 406 -4.47 18.20 -1.36
CA VAL A 406 -5.10 17.27 -0.41
C VAL A 406 -4.08 16.23 0.05
N GLN A 407 -3.35 15.60 -0.88
CA GLN A 407 -2.34 14.59 -0.53
C GLN A 407 -1.19 15.18 0.30
N LEU A 408 -0.79 16.42 0.02
CA LEU A 408 0.26 17.12 0.76
C LEU A 408 -0.16 17.36 2.22
N ALA A 409 -1.35 17.92 2.46
CA ALA A 409 -1.86 18.16 3.81
C ALA A 409 -2.16 16.84 4.55
N ALA A 410 -2.76 15.86 3.85
CA ALA A 410 -3.08 14.57 4.43
C ALA A 410 -1.82 13.79 4.84
N SER A 411 -0.80 13.70 3.98
CA SER A 411 0.46 13.02 4.29
C SER A 411 1.18 13.65 5.49
N ALA A 412 1.11 14.97 5.65
CA ALA A 412 1.64 15.67 6.82
C ALA A 412 0.88 15.29 8.11
N CYS A 413 -0.46 15.21 8.04
CA CYS A 413 -1.28 14.72 9.15
C CYS A 413 -0.95 13.26 9.49
N VAL A 414 -0.82 12.40 8.49
CA VAL A 414 -0.46 10.98 8.66
C VAL A 414 0.87 10.84 9.40
N PHE A 415 1.89 11.59 9.00
CA PHE A 415 3.18 11.57 9.68
C PHE A 415 3.03 11.96 11.15
N ASN A 416 2.33 13.06 11.45
CA ASN A 416 2.14 13.51 12.83
C ASN A 416 1.34 12.50 13.67
N LEU A 417 0.37 11.81 13.07
CA LEU A 417 -0.48 10.81 13.73
C LEU A 417 0.19 9.44 13.88
N THR A 418 1.27 9.17 13.16
CA THR A 418 2.00 7.88 13.17
C THR A 418 3.44 7.99 13.66
N LYS A 419 3.85 9.14 14.22
CA LYS A 419 5.19 9.32 14.79
C LYS A 419 5.39 8.48 16.06
N GLN A 420 6.55 7.82 16.17
CA GLN A 420 7.02 7.16 17.40
C GLN A 420 6.00 6.18 18.00
N GLU A 421 5.74 6.28 19.31
CA GLU A 421 4.82 5.42 20.07
C GLU A 421 3.36 5.50 19.60
N LEU A 422 2.96 6.57 18.90
CA LEU A 422 1.60 6.68 18.37
C LEU A 422 1.30 5.57 17.37
N ALA A 423 2.31 5.17 16.57
CA ALA A 423 2.16 4.07 15.64
C ALA A 423 1.75 2.79 16.36
N PHE A 424 2.31 2.49 17.55
CA PHE A 424 2.05 1.27 18.35
C PHE A 424 0.63 1.19 18.93
N GLY A 425 -0.06 2.31 19.06
CA GLY A 425 -1.48 2.32 19.44
C GLY A 425 -2.47 2.22 18.28
N MET A 426 -2.00 2.24 17.03
CA MET A 426 -2.90 2.18 15.86
C MET A 426 -3.29 0.75 15.48
N PRO A 427 -4.50 0.51 14.92
CA PRO A 427 -4.83 -0.78 14.33
C PRO A 427 -3.95 -1.11 13.12
N VAL A 428 -3.36 -2.30 13.08
CA VAL A 428 -2.44 -2.73 12.01
C VAL A 428 -3.08 -2.64 10.61
N ARG A 429 -4.36 -3.01 10.49
CA ARG A 429 -5.11 -2.88 9.21
C ARG A 429 -5.26 -1.43 8.75
N LEU A 430 -5.43 -0.49 9.68
CA LEU A 430 -5.54 0.93 9.35
C LEU A 430 -4.19 1.47 8.88
N LEU A 431 -3.09 1.08 9.55
CA LEU A 431 -1.74 1.42 9.10
C LEU A 431 -1.46 0.85 7.70
N GLY A 432 -1.83 -0.40 7.42
CA GLY A 432 -1.65 -1.00 6.09
C GLY A 432 -2.39 -0.22 4.99
N ASN A 433 -3.64 0.18 5.25
CA ASN A 433 -4.41 1.00 4.31
C ASN A 433 -3.77 2.38 4.09
N ILE A 434 -3.31 3.03 5.15
CA ILE A 434 -2.60 4.33 5.07
C ILE A 434 -1.29 4.19 4.31
N THR A 435 -0.51 3.14 4.57
CA THR A 435 0.73 2.87 3.86
C THR A 435 0.47 2.72 2.37
N GLN A 436 -0.57 1.99 1.96
CA GLN A 436 -0.94 1.87 0.55
C GLN A 436 -1.29 3.24 -0.08
N LEU A 437 -2.05 4.08 0.63
CA LEU A 437 -2.41 5.43 0.16
C LEU A 437 -1.18 6.35 0.04
N LEU A 438 -0.22 6.24 0.96
CA LEU A 438 1.05 6.97 0.87
C LEU A 438 1.87 6.53 -0.34
N LEU A 439 1.95 5.22 -0.63
CA LEU A 439 2.65 4.71 -1.81
C LEU A 439 1.98 5.17 -3.11
N GLU A 440 0.64 5.21 -3.15
CA GLU A 440 -0.11 5.75 -4.28
C GLU A 440 0.14 7.25 -4.46
N ALA A 441 0.19 8.03 -3.38
CA ALA A 441 0.55 9.44 -3.41
C ALA A 441 1.99 9.65 -3.92
N MET A 442 2.95 8.84 -3.47
CA MET A 442 4.33 8.89 -3.94
C MET A 442 4.43 8.62 -5.45
N LYS A 443 3.66 7.66 -5.96
CA LYS A 443 3.60 7.30 -7.37
C LYS A 443 2.93 8.38 -8.22
N THR A 444 1.89 9.03 -7.68
CA THR A 444 1.13 10.07 -8.39
C THR A 444 1.91 11.39 -8.47
N PHE A 445 2.70 11.71 -7.43
CA PHE A 445 3.45 12.97 -7.32
C PHE A 445 4.96 12.76 -7.11
N PRO A 446 5.68 12.10 -8.03
CA PRO A 446 7.10 11.74 -7.86
C PRO A 446 8.00 12.96 -7.67
N ASN A 447 7.68 14.08 -8.35
CA ASN A 447 8.52 15.28 -8.36
C ASN A 447 8.26 16.24 -7.18
N HIS A 448 7.28 15.96 -6.31
CA HIS A 448 6.93 16.85 -5.20
C HIS A 448 7.69 16.50 -3.91
N GLN A 449 8.83 17.16 -3.71
CA GLN A 449 9.76 16.88 -2.60
C GLN A 449 9.10 16.84 -1.21
N GLN A 450 8.25 17.81 -0.86
CA GLN A 450 7.63 17.85 0.48
C GLN A 450 6.65 16.68 0.70
N LEU A 451 5.90 16.27 -0.32
CA LEU A 451 5.01 15.12 -0.25
C LEU A 451 5.83 13.83 -0.09
N GLN A 452 6.88 13.67 -0.90
CA GLN A 452 7.82 12.54 -0.80
C GLN A 452 8.44 12.48 0.61
N LYS A 453 8.84 13.61 1.17
CA LYS A 453 9.39 13.71 2.53
C LYS A 453 8.41 13.24 3.59
N ASN A 454 7.16 13.70 3.54
CA ASN A 454 6.12 13.26 4.48
C ASN A 454 5.86 11.75 4.38
N CYS A 455 5.85 11.20 3.17
CA CYS A 455 5.67 9.77 2.93
C CYS A 455 6.84 8.95 3.47
N LEU A 456 8.09 9.32 3.15
CA LEU A 456 9.29 8.66 3.67
C LEU A 456 9.37 8.73 5.20
N LEU A 457 9.06 9.89 5.79
CA LEU A 457 9.02 10.05 7.25
C LEU A 457 8.00 9.11 7.91
N SER A 458 6.84 8.95 7.29
CA SER A 458 5.81 8.01 7.77
C SER A 458 6.25 6.55 7.61
N LEU A 459 6.83 6.20 6.44
CA LEU A 459 7.32 4.86 6.15
C LEU A 459 8.50 4.45 7.04
N CYS A 460 9.33 5.39 7.51
CA CYS A 460 10.43 5.15 8.45
C CYS A 460 9.98 4.65 9.85
N SER A 461 8.68 4.56 10.11
CA SER A 461 8.15 3.99 11.35
C SER A 461 8.50 2.50 11.46
N ASP A 462 9.16 2.12 12.55
CA ASP A 462 9.60 0.74 12.81
C ASP A 462 8.40 -0.22 12.78
N ARG A 463 7.30 0.14 13.44
CA ARG A 463 6.08 -0.67 13.40
C ARG A 463 5.56 -0.91 11.98
N ILE A 464 5.61 0.12 11.13
CA ILE A 464 5.14 0.01 9.74
C ILE A 464 6.04 -0.96 8.98
N LEU A 465 7.35 -0.77 8.99
CA LEU A 465 8.28 -1.63 8.23
C LEU A 465 8.32 -3.07 8.77
N GLN A 466 8.16 -3.24 10.08
CA GLN A 466 8.33 -4.54 10.74
C GLN A 466 7.04 -5.38 10.73
N GLU A 467 5.92 -4.82 11.21
CA GLU A 467 4.71 -5.57 11.57
C GLU A 467 3.55 -5.40 10.56
N VAL A 468 3.49 -4.26 9.87
CA VAL A 468 2.31 -3.92 9.04
C VAL A 468 2.37 -4.69 7.71
N PRO A 469 1.26 -5.33 7.27
CA PRO A 469 1.17 -5.94 5.95
C PRO A 469 0.89 -4.88 4.89
N PHE A 470 1.82 -4.72 3.95
CA PHE A 470 1.69 -3.90 2.75
C PHE A 470 2.60 -4.44 1.64
N ASN A 471 2.50 -3.89 0.43
CA ASN A 471 3.35 -4.27 -0.70
C ASN A 471 4.79 -3.76 -0.52
N ARG A 472 5.61 -4.54 0.21
CA ARG A 472 7.02 -4.21 0.50
C ARG A 472 7.87 -4.04 -0.76
N PHE A 473 7.58 -4.83 -1.80
CA PHE A 473 8.31 -4.76 -3.06
C PHE A 473 8.04 -3.46 -3.82
N GLU A 474 6.77 -3.06 -3.93
CA GLU A 474 6.40 -1.77 -4.53
C GLU A 474 6.96 -0.59 -3.73
N ALA A 475 6.92 -0.66 -2.39
CA ALA A 475 7.54 0.35 -1.53
C ALA A 475 9.05 0.46 -1.77
N ALA A 476 9.77 -0.67 -1.80
CA ALA A 476 11.20 -0.68 -2.07
C ALA A 476 11.52 -0.08 -3.45
N LYS A 477 10.76 -0.43 -4.48
CA LYS A 477 10.91 0.13 -5.83
C LYS A 477 10.71 1.65 -5.86
N LEU A 478 9.65 2.17 -5.23
CA LEU A 478 9.36 3.61 -5.20
C LEU A 478 10.44 4.39 -4.44
N VAL A 479 10.89 3.87 -3.29
CA VAL A 479 11.94 4.52 -2.47
C VAL A 479 13.28 4.51 -3.19
N MET A 480 13.62 3.44 -3.91
CA MET A 480 14.83 3.36 -4.73
C MET A 480 14.79 4.32 -5.92
N GLN A 481 13.66 4.40 -6.63
CA GLN A 481 13.47 5.36 -7.72
C GLN A 481 13.63 6.80 -7.22
N TRP A 482 13.06 7.11 -6.05
CA TRP A 482 13.25 8.41 -5.42
C TRP A 482 14.72 8.69 -5.08
N LEU A 483 15.42 7.71 -4.47
CA LEU A 483 16.84 7.84 -4.09
C LEU A 483 17.76 8.13 -5.29
N CYS A 484 17.42 7.64 -6.47
CA CYS A 484 18.23 7.83 -7.69
C CYS A 484 17.99 9.19 -8.37
N ASN A 485 16.88 9.85 -8.07
CA ASN A 485 16.47 11.09 -8.74
C ASN A 485 16.72 12.36 -7.90
N HIS A 486 17.20 12.23 -6.66
CA HIS A 486 17.29 13.33 -5.71
C HIS A 486 18.57 13.30 -4.86
N GLU A 487 19.07 14.49 -4.49
CA GLU A 487 20.34 14.69 -3.77
C GLU A 487 20.17 15.20 -2.32
N ASP A 488 18.94 15.25 -1.78
CA ASP A 488 18.71 15.71 -0.41
C ASP A 488 19.28 14.71 0.62
N GLN A 489 20.30 15.12 1.38
CA GLN A 489 21.00 14.25 2.33
C GLN A 489 20.12 13.70 3.46
N ASN A 490 19.14 14.46 3.93
CA ASN A 490 18.26 14.01 5.02
C ASN A 490 17.29 12.96 4.51
N MET A 491 16.73 13.18 3.33
CA MET A 491 15.82 12.23 2.69
C MET A 491 16.56 11.00 2.17
N GLN A 492 17.79 11.16 1.68
CA GLN A 492 18.70 10.07 1.33
C GLN A 492 18.90 9.12 2.52
N ARG A 493 19.17 9.66 3.72
CA ARG A 493 19.29 8.87 4.96
C ARG A 493 18.03 8.06 5.25
N MET A 494 16.85 8.66 5.09
CA MET A 494 15.56 7.96 5.29
C MET A 494 15.34 6.85 4.26
N ALA A 495 15.60 7.15 2.99
CA ALA A 495 15.43 6.20 1.90
C ALA A 495 16.33 4.97 2.09
N VAL A 496 17.63 5.16 2.36
CA VAL A 496 18.55 4.02 2.57
C VAL A 496 18.18 3.20 3.82
N ALA A 497 17.67 3.84 4.88
CA ALA A 497 17.19 3.14 6.06
C ALA A 497 15.98 2.24 5.73
N ILE A 498 14.96 2.78 5.05
CA ILE A 498 13.78 2.02 4.61
C ILE A 498 14.22 0.86 3.71
N ILE A 499 15.05 1.13 2.71
CA ILE A 499 15.58 0.12 1.79
C ILE A 499 16.30 -0.99 2.54
N SER A 500 17.17 -0.66 3.50
CA SER A 500 17.95 -1.66 4.24
C SER A 500 17.07 -2.66 4.98
N ILE A 501 15.95 -2.18 5.55
CA ILE A 501 14.98 -3.01 6.26
C ILE A 501 14.11 -3.80 5.27
N LEU A 502 13.61 -3.15 4.22
CA LEU A 502 12.76 -3.81 3.23
C LEU A 502 13.53 -4.92 2.51
N ALA A 503 14.76 -4.67 2.06
CA ALA A 503 15.58 -5.66 1.36
C ALA A 503 15.77 -6.95 2.16
N ALA A 504 15.94 -6.86 3.49
CA ALA A 504 16.04 -8.02 4.37
C ALA A 504 14.74 -8.85 4.45
N LYS A 505 13.58 -8.22 4.20
CA LYS A 505 12.24 -8.84 4.30
C LYS A 505 11.65 -9.27 2.95
N LEU A 506 12.29 -8.94 1.83
CA LEU A 506 11.84 -9.37 0.51
C LEU A 506 12.15 -10.85 0.27
N SER A 507 11.34 -11.51 -0.57
CA SER A 507 11.68 -12.84 -1.08
C SER A 507 12.91 -12.76 -1.98
N THR A 508 13.61 -13.88 -2.14
CA THR A 508 14.82 -13.97 -2.99
C THR A 508 14.55 -13.51 -4.42
N GLU A 509 13.41 -13.90 -5.00
CA GLU A 509 12.97 -13.44 -6.32
C GLU A 509 12.76 -11.92 -6.39
N GLN A 510 12.11 -11.33 -5.39
CA GLN A 510 11.87 -9.89 -5.33
C GLN A 510 13.17 -9.09 -5.14
N THR A 511 14.07 -9.58 -4.29
CA THR A 511 15.40 -8.99 -4.09
C THR A 511 16.21 -9.02 -5.39
N ALA A 512 16.21 -10.15 -6.10
CA ALA A 512 16.89 -10.28 -7.39
C ALA A 512 16.31 -9.36 -8.46
N GLN A 513 14.97 -9.22 -8.53
CA GLN A 513 14.31 -8.27 -9.44
C GLN A 513 14.69 -6.83 -9.12
N LEU A 514 14.75 -6.45 -7.84
CA LEU A 514 15.12 -5.10 -7.43
C LEU A 514 16.61 -4.83 -7.71
N GLY A 515 17.48 -5.77 -7.39
CA GLY A 515 18.92 -5.65 -7.56
C GLY A 515 19.41 -5.81 -9.00
N ALA A 516 18.57 -6.26 -9.94
CA ALA A 516 18.88 -6.29 -11.37
C ALA A 516 18.88 -4.90 -12.02
N GLU A 517 18.29 -3.90 -11.37
CA GLU A 517 18.27 -2.52 -11.86
C GLU A 517 19.62 -1.85 -11.60
N LEU A 518 20.50 -1.82 -12.62
CA LEU A 518 21.88 -1.33 -12.53
C LEU A 518 22.02 0.07 -11.87
N PHE A 519 21.07 0.97 -12.11
CA PHE A 519 21.12 2.33 -11.57
C PHE A 519 21.02 2.36 -10.04
N ILE A 520 20.36 1.38 -9.43
CA ILE A 520 20.24 1.26 -7.97
C ILE A 520 21.60 0.95 -7.35
N VAL A 521 22.28 -0.07 -7.87
CA VAL A 521 23.61 -0.48 -7.38
C VAL A 521 24.61 0.66 -7.55
N LYS A 522 24.59 1.33 -8.70
CA LYS A 522 25.42 2.52 -8.96
C LYS A 522 25.19 3.63 -7.93
N GLN A 523 23.94 3.94 -7.63
CA GLN A 523 23.61 4.98 -6.67
C GLN A 523 24.08 4.61 -5.26
N LEU A 524 23.81 3.40 -4.78
CA LEU A 524 24.28 2.96 -3.45
C LEU A 524 25.82 2.98 -3.36
N LEU A 525 26.53 2.53 -4.39
CA LEU A 525 28.01 2.61 -4.44
C LEU A 525 28.51 4.07 -4.45
N HIS A 526 27.80 4.97 -5.15
CA HIS A 526 28.11 6.41 -5.12
C HIS A 526 28.02 6.98 -3.70
N ILE A 527 26.98 6.61 -2.94
CA ILE A 527 26.80 7.02 -1.54
C ILE A 527 27.95 6.50 -0.67
N VAL A 528 28.32 5.22 -0.80
CA VAL A 528 29.47 4.64 -0.08
C VAL A 528 30.75 5.39 -0.42
N ARG A 529 31.00 5.67 -1.69
CA ARG A 529 32.18 6.43 -2.14
C ARG A 529 32.21 7.84 -1.55
N GLN A 530 31.09 8.56 -1.59
CA GLN A 530 30.97 9.90 -1.02
C GLN A 530 31.27 9.90 0.49
N LYS A 531 30.67 8.99 1.25
CA LYS A 531 30.83 8.90 2.71
C LYS A 531 32.23 8.45 3.12
N THR A 532 32.82 7.53 2.38
CA THR A 532 34.20 7.08 2.60
C THR A 532 35.19 8.21 2.35
N CYS A 533 35.02 8.99 1.29
CA CYS A 533 35.88 10.16 1.02
C CYS A 533 35.75 11.27 2.08
N GLN A 534 34.60 11.36 2.77
CA GLN A 534 34.42 12.28 3.89
C GLN A 534 35.09 11.79 5.19
N GLY A 535 35.41 10.49 5.29
CA GLY A 535 35.98 9.89 6.50
C GLY A 535 35.01 9.82 7.68
N ILE A 536 33.69 9.91 7.43
CA ILE A 536 32.67 9.92 8.48
C ILE A 536 31.89 8.60 8.46
N VAL A 537 31.87 7.91 9.61
CA VAL A 537 30.98 6.78 9.84
C VAL A 537 29.66 7.30 10.40
N ASP A 538 28.63 7.33 9.56
CA ASP A 538 27.27 7.72 9.96
C ASP A 538 26.26 6.60 9.67
N ALA A 539 25.03 6.79 10.15
CA ALA A 539 23.93 5.85 9.91
C ALA A 539 23.66 5.65 8.40
N THR A 540 23.87 6.67 7.57
CA THR A 540 23.68 6.57 6.12
C THR A 540 24.65 5.57 5.51
N LEU A 541 25.94 5.62 5.87
CA LEU A 541 26.93 4.64 5.43
C LEU A 541 26.55 3.22 5.91
N LYS A 542 26.24 3.06 7.21
CA LYS A 542 25.85 1.76 7.78
C LYS A 542 24.64 1.16 7.05
N PHE A 543 23.57 1.93 6.86
CA PHE A 543 22.36 1.46 6.16
C PHE A 543 22.61 1.19 4.68
N THR A 544 23.45 1.98 4.01
CA THR A 544 23.79 1.75 2.60
C THR A 544 24.56 0.45 2.42
N LEU A 545 25.52 0.17 3.30
CA LEU A 545 26.24 -1.10 3.31
C LEU A 545 25.32 -2.29 3.60
N SER A 546 24.41 -2.16 4.57
CA SER A 546 23.38 -3.18 4.85
C SER A 546 22.45 -3.41 3.66
N ALA A 547 22.03 -2.35 2.98
CA ALA A 547 21.19 -2.45 1.78
C ALA A 547 21.92 -3.21 0.66
N LEU A 548 23.16 -2.84 0.36
CA LEU A 548 23.98 -3.54 -0.64
C LEU A 548 24.21 -5.01 -0.28
N TRP A 549 24.47 -5.31 0.99
CA TRP A 549 24.64 -6.67 1.46
C TRP A 549 23.35 -7.50 1.25
N ASN A 550 22.19 -6.98 1.64
CA ASN A 550 20.92 -7.67 1.45
C ASN A 550 20.52 -7.82 -0.03
N LEU A 551 20.91 -6.87 -0.89
CA LEU A 551 20.60 -6.93 -2.33
C LEU A 551 21.50 -7.90 -3.11
N THR A 552 22.70 -8.18 -2.60
CA THR A 552 23.65 -9.13 -3.21
C THR A 552 23.41 -10.57 -2.75
N ASP A 553 22.64 -10.76 -1.69
CA ASP A 553 22.25 -12.08 -1.19
C ASP A 553 21.45 -12.88 -2.23
N GLU A 554 21.93 -14.09 -2.55
CA GLU A 554 21.38 -14.98 -3.59
C GLU A 554 21.09 -14.30 -4.95
N SER A 555 21.79 -13.22 -5.30
CA SER A 555 21.57 -12.44 -6.53
C SER A 555 22.84 -12.30 -7.39
N PRO A 556 23.14 -13.28 -8.27
CA PRO A 556 24.33 -13.24 -9.13
C PRO A 556 24.40 -12.00 -10.04
N THR A 557 23.25 -11.51 -10.53
CA THR A 557 23.17 -10.32 -11.37
C THR A 557 23.60 -9.06 -10.61
N THR A 558 23.13 -8.90 -9.36
CA THR A 558 23.52 -7.76 -8.51
C THR A 558 24.99 -7.81 -8.13
N CYS A 559 25.51 -9.01 -7.81
CA CYS A 559 26.94 -9.22 -7.58
C CYS A 559 27.78 -8.83 -8.80
N ARG A 560 27.33 -9.19 -10.02
CA ARG A 560 28.00 -8.79 -11.26
C ARG A 560 28.01 -7.28 -11.43
N HIS A 561 26.86 -6.61 -11.24
CA HIS A 561 26.79 -5.15 -11.29
C HIS A 561 27.67 -4.47 -10.26
N PHE A 562 27.82 -5.03 -9.06
CA PHE A 562 28.74 -4.51 -8.06
C PHE A 562 30.19 -4.51 -8.59
N ILE A 563 30.65 -5.63 -9.15
CA ILE A 563 32.01 -5.77 -9.71
C ILE A 563 32.22 -4.83 -10.90
N GLU A 564 31.29 -4.81 -11.86
CA GLU A 564 31.34 -3.96 -13.06
C GLU A 564 31.43 -2.45 -12.73
N ASN A 565 31.03 -2.04 -11.52
CA ASN A 565 31.05 -0.64 -11.07
C ASN A 565 32.17 -0.34 -10.07
N GLN A 566 33.29 -1.08 -10.10
CA GLN A 566 34.46 -0.88 -9.25
C GLN A 566 34.12 -0.98 -7.75
N GLY A 567 33.18 -1.89 -7.42
CA GLY A 567 32.75 -2.10 -6.05
C GLY A 567 33.85 -2.69 -5.18
N LEU A 568 34.68 -3.59 -5.73
CA LEU A 568 35.76 -4.24 -4.99
C LEU A 568 36.82 -3.25 -4.53
N GLU A 569 37.30 -2.39 -5.42
CA GLU A 569 38.30 -1.35 -5.11
C GLU A 569 37.75 -0.35 -4.10
N LEU A 570 36.47 0.01 -4.22
CA LEU A 570 35.81 0.87 -3.25
C LEU A 570 35.75 0.20 -1.87
N PHE A 571 35.40 -1.08 -1.79
CA PHE A 571 35.25 -1.80 -0.53
C PHE A 571 36.60 -2.08 0.14
N ILE A 572 37.67 -2.30 -0.63
CA ILE A 572 39.05 -2.31 -0.11
C ILE A 572 39.36 -0.96 0.53
N LYS A 573 39.10 0.15 -0.16
CA LYS A 573 39.30 1.51 0.38
C LYS A 573 38.47 1.77 1.65
N VAL A 574 37.25 1.24 1.74
CA VAL A 574 36.41 1.33 2.95
C VAL A 574 37.08 0.62 4.12
N LEU A 575 37.61 -0.60 3.93
CA LEU A 575 38.31 -1.36 4.97
C LEU A 575 39.59 -0.63 5.42
N GLU A 576 40.33 -0.03 4.50
CA GLU A 576 41.53 0.77 4.77
C GLU A 576 41.20 2.07 5.52
N SER A 577 40.08 2.70 5.20
CA SER A 577 39.65 3.98 5.80
C SER A 577 39.09 3.79 7.21
N PHE A 578 38.49 2.64 7.50
CA PHE A 578 37.81 2.35 8.78
C PHE A 578 38.29 1.03 9.43
N PRO A 579 39.59 0.88 9.75
CA PRO A 579 40.17 -0.38 10.21
C PRO A 579 39.75 -0.78 11.64
N SER A 580 39.24 0.15 12.44
CA SER A 580 38.76 -0.09 13.81
C SER A 580 37.25 -0.30 13.92
N GLU A 581 36.50 -0.14 12.84
CA GLU A 581 35.03 -0.13 12.85
C GLU A 581 34.47 -1.50 12.46
N SER A 582 34.35 -2.39 13.45
CA SER A 582 33.90 -3.77 13.24
C SER A 582 32.53 -3.87 12.55
N SER A 583 31.58 -3.01 12.89
CA SER A 583 30.25 -2.97 12.26
C SER A 583 30.31 -2.68 10.75
N ILE A 584 31.27 -1.87 10.30
CA ILE A 584 31.49 -1.57 8.88
C ILE A 584 32.19 -2.76 8.22
N GLN A 585 33.23 -3.30 8.86
CA GLN A 585 33.96 -4.48 8.37
C GLN A 585 33.02 -5.67 8.16
N GLN A 586 32.14 -5.95 9.11
CA GLN A 586 31.14 -7.03 9.00
C GLN A 586 30.27 -6.87 7.74
N LYS A 587 29.71 -5.67 7.51
CA LYS A 587 28.82 -5.42 6.37
C LYS A 587 29.56 -5.50 5.02
N VAL A 588 30.80 -5.01 4.98
CA VAL A 588 31.67 -5.09 3.79
C VAL A 588 32.04 -6.54 3.49
N LEU A 589 32.52 -7.27 4.49
CA LEU A 589 32.93 -8.67 4.31
C LEU A 589 31.73 -9.59 4.04
N GLY A 590 30.57 -9.32 4.64
CA GLY A 590 29.34 -10.05 4.36
C GLY A 590 28.93 -9.94 2.89
N LEU A 591 28.93 -8.73 2.33
CA LEU A 591 28.68 -8.53 0.90
C LEU A 591 29.71 -9.26 0.03
N LEU A 592 31.00 -9.15 0.36
CA LEU A 592 32.07 -9.78 -0.42
C LEU A 592 32.02 -11.31 -0.33
N ASN A 593 31.53 -11.87 0.79
CA ASN A 593 31.25 -13.29 0.93
C ASN A 593 30.15 -13.74 -0.04
N ASN A 594 29.05 -12.99 -0.15
CA ASN A 594 27.99 -13.27 -1.12
C ASN A 594 28.51 -13.25 -2.57
N ILE A 595 29.46 -12.37 -2.89
CA ILE A 595 30.12 -12.37 -4.21
C ILE A 595 31.02 -13.60 -4.38
N ALA A 596 31.73 -14.02 -3.34
CA ALA A 596 32.59 -15.20 -3.37
C ALA A 596 31.79 -16.51 -3.58
N GLU A 597 30.53 -16.56 -3.15
CA GLU A 597 29.60 -17.66 -3.43
C GLU A 597 29.26 -17.78 -4.94
N VAL A 598 29.28 -16.67 -5.68
CA VAL A 598 28.99 -16.65 -7.12
C VAL A 598 30.20 -17.15 -7.89
N GLY A 599 30.14 -18.42 -8.29
CA GLY A 599 31.25 -19.12 -8.94
C GLY A 599 31.84 -18.47 -10.19
N GLU A 600 31.08 -17.66 -10.93
CA GLU A 600 31.55 -16.92 -12.11
C GLU A 600 32.39 -15.69 -11.74
N LEU A 601 32.20 -15.11 -10.55
CA LEU A 601 32.84 -13.86 -10.09
C LEU A 601 34.05 -14.11 -9.19
N GLN A 602 34.29 -15.36 -8.78
CA GLN A 602 35.41 -15.70 -7.89
C GLN A 602 36.78 -15.26 -8.45
N GLY A 603 36.97 -15.33 -9.78
CA GLY A 603 38.21 -14.88 -10.43
C GLY A 603 38.48 -13.39 -10.22
N GLU A 604 37.44 -12.56 -10.18
CA GLU A 604 37.52 -11.11 -9.95
C GLU A 604 37.97 -10.77 -8.52
N LEU A 605 37.73 -11.68 -7.56
CA LEU A 605 38.18 -11.55 -6.18
C LEU A 605 39.62 -12.06 -5.96
N MET A 606 40.24 -12.73 -6.93
CA MET A 606 41.61 -13.24 -6.80
C MET A 606 42.66 -12.14 -7.03
N VAL A 607 42.60 -11.09 -6.21
CA VAL A 607 43.51 -9.95 -6.22
C VAL A 607 44.43 -10.03 -5.00
N GLN A 608 45.75 -9.98 -5.20
CA GLN A 608 46.75 -10.13 -4.14
C GLN A 608 46.53 -9.14 -2.98
N SER A 609 46.36 -7.85 -3.29
CA SER A 609 46.16 -6.79 -2.29
C SER A 609 44.88 -6.99 -1.47
N PHE A 610 43.83 -7.52 -2.08
CA PHE A 610 42.59 -7.88 -1.40
C PHE A 610 42.80 -9.06 -0.44
N LEU A 611 43.42 -10.14 -0.91
CA LEU A 611 43.67 -11.33 -0.08
C LEU A 611 44.61 -11.04 1.09
N ASP A 612 45.55 -10.11 0.94
CA ASP A 612 46.40 -9.65 2.03
C ASP A 612 45.60 -8.94 3.14
N HIS A 613 44.58 -8.15 2.78
CA HIS A 613 43.65 -7.55 3.74
C HIS A 613 42.79 -8.62 4.44
N ILE A 614 42.20 -9.55 3.68
CA ILE A 614 41.39 -10.65 4.23
C ILE A 614 42.21 -11.50 5.20
N ARG A 615 43.48 -11.77 4.88
CA ARG A 615 44.42 -12.50 5.74
C ARG A 615 44.68 -11.80 7.08
N SER A 616 44.68 -10.47 7.11
CA SER A 616 44.77 -9.69 8.34
C SER A 616 43.49 -9.83 9.18
N LEU A 617 42.33 -9.67 8.55
CA LEU A 617 41.01 -9.70 9.20
C LEU A 617 40.61 -11.08 9.74
N LEU A 618 41.23 -12.15 9.24
CA LEU A 618 41.07 -13.51 9.75
C LEU A 618 41.44 -13.66 11.24
N HIS A 619 42.26 -12.75 11.78
CA HIS A 619 42.68 -12.72 13.19
C HIS A 619 42.07 -11.54 13.96
N SER A 620 40.95 -10.99 13.48
CA SER A 620 40.21 -9.94 14.18
C SER A 620 39.78 -10.40 15.59
N PRO A 621 39.76 -9.50 16.58
CA PRO A 621 39.16 -9.81 17.89
C PRO A 621 37.66 -10.11 17.79
N GLU A 622 36.99 -9.58 16.77
CA GLU A 622 35.58 -9.80 16.50
C GLU A 622 35.38 -11.04 15.63
N VAL A 623 34.82 -12.10 16.22
CA VAL A 623 34.63 -13.41 15.57
C VAL A 623 33.82 -13.30 14.28
N GLU A 624 32.85 -12.39 14.21
CA GLU A 624 32.02 -12.16 13.01
C GLU A 624 32.85 -11.66 11.82
N VAL A 625 33.80 -10.75 12.08
CA VAL A 625 34.72 -10.24 11.04
C VAL A 625 35.61 -11.38 10.55
N SER A 626 36.15 -12.18 11.48
CA SER A 626 36.97 -13.35 11.14
C SER A 626 36.17 -14.43 10.39
N TYR A 627 34.89 -14.61 10.73
CA TYR A 627 34.00 -15.56 10.09
C TYR A 627 33.76 -15.22 8.62
N PHE A 628 33.42 -13.96 8.30
CA PHE A 628 33.22 -13.54 6.90
C PHE A 628 34.53 -13.54 6.11
N ALA A 629 35.64 -13.12 6.73
CA ALA A 629 36.96 -13.22 6.10
C ALA A 629 37.33 -14.68 5.77
N ALA A 630 37.06 -15.60 6.70
CA ALA A 630 37.25 -17.04 6.49
C ALA A 630 36.33 -17.60 5.39
N GLY A 631 35.08 -17.12 5.29
CA GLY A 631 34.13 -17.53 4.27
C GLY A 631 34.60 -17.18 2.86
N ILE A 632 35.06 -15.95 2.65
CA ILE A 632 35.65 -15.51 1.39
C ILE A 632 36.80 -16.45 0.99
N LEU A 633 37.72 -16.76 1.92
CA LEU A 633 38.82 -17.69 1.65
C LEU A 633 38.32 -19.11 1.37
N ALA A 634 37.32 -19.60 2.10
CA ALA A 634 36.76 -20.93 1.92
C ALA A 634 36.15 -21.08 0.53
N HIS A 635 35.36 -20.10 0.08
CA HIS A 635 34.76 -20.09 -1.25
C HIS A 635 35.82 -20.02 -2.36
N LEU A 636 36.79 -19.12 -2.28
CA LEU A 636 37.85 -18.98 -3.29
C LEU A 636 38.77 -20.20 -3.37
N THR A 637 38.98 -20.91 -2.26
CA THR A 637 39.85 -22.09 -2.22
C THR A 637 39.11 -23.40 -2.51
N SER A 638 37.77 -23.46 -2.44
CA SER A 638 36.98 -24.68 -2.64
C SER A 638 37.11 -25.33 -4.03
N ARG A 639 37.30 -24.55 -5.10
CA ARG A 639 37.29 -25.04 -6.51
C ARG A 639 38.58 -25.73 -6.98
N GLY A 640 39.52 -25.97 -6.08
CA GLY A 640 40.80 -26.61 -6.39
C GLY A 640 41.81 -25.68 -7.09
N GLU A 641 42.97 -26.24 -7.43
CA GLU A 641 44.12 -25.48 -7.95
C GLU A 641 43.91 -24.97 -9.38
N LYS A 642 43.09 -25.65 -10.19
CA LYS A 642 42.91 -25.33 -11.61
C LYS A 642 42.22 -23.99 -11.88
N VAL A 643 41.42 -23.52 -10.91
CA VAL A 643 40.68 -22.25 -10.99
C VAL A 643 41.44 -21.12 -10.28
N TRP A 644 42.50 -21.46 -9.53
CA TRP A 644 43.31 -20.50 -8.78
C TRP A 644 44.28 -19.78 -9.71
N THR A 645 44.23 -18.44 -9.74
CA THR A 645 45.02 -17.61 -10.67
C THR A 645 46.28 -17.00 -10.06
N LEU A 646 46.38 -16.99 -8.72
CA LEU A 646 47.53 -16.44 -7.99
C LEU A 646 48.59 -17.52 -7.70
N ASP A 647 49.67 -17.15 -7.02
CA ASP A 647 50.71 -18.10 -6.62
C ASP A 647 50.13 -19.23 -5.74
N LEU A 648 50.53 -20.47 -6.04
CA LEU A 648 50.11 -21.66 -5.31
C LEU A 648 50.67 -21.69 -3.88
N SER A 649 51.82 -21.04 -3.65
CA SER A 649 52.40 -20.88 -2.32
C SER A 649 51.47 -20.06 -1.40
N LEU A 650 50.83 -19.02 -1.95
CA LEU A 650 49.85 -18.20 -1.25
C LEU A 650 48.60 -19.02 -0.91
N ARG A 651 48.09 -19.80 -1.86
CA ARG A 651 46.93 -20.68 -1.64
C ARG A 651 47.15 -21.62 -0.45
N THR A 652 48.31 -22.26 -0.40
CA THR A 652 48.70 -23.17 0.68
C THR A 652 48.75 -22.44 2.02
N THR A 653 49.41 -21.27 2.05
CA THR A 653 49.49 -20.41 3.24
C THR A 653 48.10 -19.98 3.74
N LEU A 654 47.18 -19.63 2.83
CA LEU A 654 45.82 -19.22 3.17
C LEU A 654 45.00 -20.38 3.76
N LEU A 655 45.13 -21.59 3.22
CA LEU A 655 44.46 -22.78 3.74
C LEU A 655 44.94 -23.15 5.15
N GLU A 656 46.25 -23.08 5.41
CA GLU A 656 46.82 -23.30 6.74
C GLU A 656 46.33 -22.26 7.75
N LYS A 657 46.36 -20.97 7.36
CA LYS A 657 45.86 -19.88 8.20
C LYS A 657 44.38 -20.02 8.49
N LEU A 658 43.56 -20.35 7.49
CA LEU A 658 42.12 -20.59 7.62
C LEU A 658 41.84 -21.67 8.66
N HIS A 659 42.49 -22.83 8.53
CA HIS A 659 42.36 -23.93 9.50
C HIS A 659 42.75 -23.48 10.91
N SER A 660 43.90 -22.81 11.04
CA SER A 660 44.42 -22.37 12.35
C SER A 660 43.54 -21.32 13.04
N ALA A 661 42.83 -20.49 12.27
CA ALA A 661 41.98 -19.43 12.79
C ALA A 661 40.66 -20.01 13.32
N ILE A 662 40.00 -20.89 12.56
CA ILE A 662 38.71 -21.48 12.94
C ILE A 662 38.82 -22.25 14.26
N LEU A 663 39.92 -22.97 14.49
CA LEU A 663 40.15 -23.72 15.73
C LEU A 663 40.32 -22.83 16.97
N LYS A 664 40.59 -21.54 16.81
CA LYS A 664 40.74 -20.59 17.92
C LYS A 664 39.44 -19.87 18.26
N TRP A 665 38.39 -20.02 17.45
CA TRP A 665 37.12 -19.37 17.71
C TRP A 665 36.44 -19.97 18.94
N PRO A 666 35.76 -19.16 19.76
CA PRO A 666 35.06 -19.64 20.94
C PRO A 666 33.93 -20.60 20.56
N THR A 667 33.60 -21.52 21.47
CA THR A 667 32.45 -22.41 21.33
C THR A 667 31.12 -21.62 21.35
N PRO A 668 30.07 -22.08 20.63
CA PRO A 668 28.84 -21.30 20.39
C PRO A 668 27.97 -20.94 21.61
N GLU A 669 28.36 -21.37 22.82
CA GLU A 669 27.59 -21.22 24.07
C GLU A 669 27.61 -19.78 24.64
N CYS A 670 28.60 -18.96 24.29
CA CYS A 670 28.66 -17.54 24.69
C CYS A 670 27.64 -16.68 23.93
N GLU A 671 26.99 -15.70 24.60
CA GLU A 671 26.17 -14.65 23.99
C GLU A 671 26.99 -13.82 22.97
N MET A 672 27.15 -14.34 21.75
CA MET A 672 27.51 -13.58 20.57
C MET A 672 26.27 -13.41 19.69
N CYS A 673 26.08 -12.17 19.27
CA CYS A 673 24.84 -11.59 18.80
C CYS A 673 24.36 -12.12 17.44
N THR A 674 23.04 -12.17 17.33
CA THR A 674 22.10 -12.09 16.19
C THR A 674 22.55 -11.93 14.72
N SER A 675 23.79 -11.59 14.34
CA SER A 675 24.12 -11.29 12.94
C SER A 675 24.32 -12.54 12.07
N LEU A 676 24.94 -13.60 12.59
CA LEU A 676 25.11 -14.88 11.87
C LEU A 676 23.77 -15.60 11.62
N PHE A 677 22.79 -15.34 12.49
CA PHE A 677 21.48 -15.98 12.49
C PHE A 677 20.61 -15.64 11.27
N VAL A 678 20.83 -14.48 10.66
CA VAL A 678 19.89 -13.93 9.67
C VAL A 678 20.09 -14.55 8.26
N PHE A 679 21.23 -15.21 8.01
CA PHE A 679 21.69 -15.51 6.65
C PHE A 679 21.42 -16.92 6.14
N SER A 680 21.11 -17.89 6.99
CA SER A 680 20.72 -19.23 6.52
C SER A 680 19.21 -19.26 6.29
N ARG A 681 18.74 -18.63 5.20
CA ARG A 681 17.43 -18.97 4.61
C ARG A 681 17.44 -20.43 4.14
N SER A 682 18.63 -20.95 3.84
CA SER A 682 18.92 -22.33 3.48
C SER A 682 20.35 -22.72 3.90
N PHE A 683 20.60 -24.01 4.12
CA PHE A 683 21.93 -24.62 4.26
C PHE A 683 22.53 -25.10 2.94
N ASN A 684 21.78 -25.04 1.84
CA ASN A 684 22.25 -25.49 0.52
C ASN A 684 23.61 -24.93 0.09
N PRO A 685 23.96 -23.65 0.34
CA PRO A 685 25.28 -23.11 -0.02
C PRO A 685 26.46 -23.80 0.67
N PHE A 686 26.24 -24.41 1.86
CA PHE A 686 27.30 -25.07 2.63
C PHE A 686 27.57 -26.51 2.18
N PHE A 687 26.60 -27.20 1.58
CA PHE A 687 26.78 -28.62 1.21
C PHE A 687 27.94 -28.86 0.23
N PRO A 688 28.12 -28.06 -0.85
CA PRO A 688 29.27 -28.23 -1.73
C PRO A 688 30.62 -28.05 -1.02
N LEU A 689 30.68 -27.21 0.02
CA LEU A 689 31.91 -26.97 0.80
C LEU A 689 32.24 -28.14 1.73
N LEU A 690 31.22 -28.84 2.24
CA LEU A 690 31.41 -30.07 3.02
C LEU A 690 31.98 -31.20 2.17
N GLU A 691 31.76 -31.21 0.86
CA GLU A 691 32.31 -32.21 -0.07
C GLU A 691 33.80 -31.96 -0.41
N CYS A 692 34.40 -30.85 0.04
CA CYS A 692 35.79 -30.49 -0.24
C CYS A 692 36.82 -31.25 0.66
N PHE A 693 36.90 -32.58 0.53
CA PHE A 693 37.77 -33.44 1.34
C PHE A 693 39.29 -33.19 1.20
N GLN A 694 39.72 -32.39 0.22
CA GLN A 694 41.12 -32.04 0.02
C GLN A 694 41.53 -30.78 0.79
N THR A 695 40.57 -30.02 1.32
CA THR A 695 40.79 -28.73 1.98
C THR A 695 40.04 -28.68 3.31
N PRO A 696 40.61 -29.25 4.39
CA PRO A 696 39.94 -29.35 5.69
C PRO A 696 39.45 -28.01 6.24
N GLY A 697 40.19 -26.92 6.04
CA GLY A 697 39.78 -25.57 6.46
C GLY A 697 38.45 -25.11 5.86
N VAL A 698 38.15 -25.50 4.61
CA VAL A 698 36.88 -25.20 3.93
C VAL A 698 35.72 -25.97 4.59
N GLN A 699 35.92 -27.26 4.85
CA GLN A 699 34.93 -28.09 5.54
C GLN A 699 34.68 -27.60 6.98
N LEU A 700 35.75 -27.19 7.67
CA LEU A 700 35.66 -26.64 9.03
C LEU A 700 34.81 -25.37 9.08
N TRP A 701 34.97 -24.46 8.12
CA TRP A 701 34.19 -23.23 8.08
C TRP A 701 32.70 -23.53 7.94
N ALA A 702 32.33 -24.38 6.98
CA ALA A 702 30.94 -24.79 6.75
C ALA A 702 30.34 -25.53 7.96
N ALA A 703 31.09 -26.48 8.55
CA ALA A 703 30.63 -27.22 9.72
C ALA A 703 30.49 -26.31 10.96
N TRP A 704 31.42 -25.38 11.17
CA TRP A 704 31.34 -24.42 12.28
C TRP A 704 30.09 -23.54 12.16
N ALA A 705 29.80 -23.03 10.95
CA ALA A 705 28.59 -22.25 10.67
C ALA A 705 27.31 -23.02 11.03
N MET A 706 27.20 -24.26 10.55
CA MET A 706 26.07 -25.15 10.85
C MET A 706 25.91 -25.41 12.35
N GLN A 707 27.00 -25.72 13.05
CA GLN A 707 26.99 -25.95 14.49
C GLN A 707 26.52 -24.71 15.26
N HIS A 708 27.02 -23.53 14.86
CA HIS A 708 26.70 -22.28 15.53
C HIS A 708 25.21 -21.96 15.49
N VAL A 709 24.59 -21.96 14.29
CA VAL A 709 23.16 -21.64 14.15
C VAL A 709 22.25 -22.69 14.80
N CYS A 710 22.61 -23.98 14.71
CA CYS A 710 21.87 -25.06 15.35
C CYS A 710 21.95 -25.00 16.88
N SER A 711 23.08 -24.59 17.46
CA SER A 711 23.24 -24.46 18.91
C SER A 711 22.40 -23.33 19.49
N LYS A 712 22.21 -22.25 18.72
CA LYS A 712 21.53 -21.05 19.21
C LYS A 712 20.02 -21.07 19.06
N ASN A 713 19.49 -21.59 17.96
CA ASN A 713 18.05 -21.79 17.76
C ASN A 713 17.80 -23.16 17.14
N ALA A 714 18.03 -24.19 17.96
CA ALA A 714 17.83 -25.59 17.58
C ALA A 714 16.43 -25.84 16.99
N GLY A 715 15.39 -25.21 17.56
CA GLY A 715 14.01 -25.33 17.09
C GLY A 715 13.84 -25.09 15.59
N ARG A 716 14.38 -23.96 15.11
CA ARG A 716 14.27 -23.54 13.70
C ARG A 716 15.31 -24.24 12.82
N TYR A 717 16.60 -24.13 13.18
CA TYR A 717 17.68 -24.50 12.26
C TYR A 717 17.93 -26.01 12.22
N CYS A 718 17.75 -26.76 13.31
CA CYS A 718 17.84 -28.22 13.24
C CYS A 718 16.71 -28.79 12.37
N SER A 719 15.49 -28.23 12.45
CA SER A 719 14.37 -28.63 11.60
C SER A 719 14.67 -28.35 10.12
N MET A 720 15.15 -27.15 9.80
CA MET A 720 15.58 -26.78 8.43
C MET A 720 16.70 -27.68 7.91
N LEU A 721 17.73 -27.95 8.72
CA LEU A 721 18.86 -28.81 8.33
C LEU A 721 18.41 -30.26 8.05
N LEU A 722 17.38 -30.75 8.76
CA LEU A 722 16.77 -32.05 8.48
C LEU A 722 15.94 -32.05 7.19
N GLU A 723 15.12 -31.01 6.98
CA GLU A 723 14.29 -30.85 5.78
C GLU A 723 15.13 -30.77 4.49
N GLU A 724 16.29 -30.10 4.55
CA GLU A 724 17.20 -29.93 3.42
C GLU A 724 18.18 -31.09 3.23
N GLY A 725 18.08 -32.17 4.01
CA GLY A 725 18.93 -33.36 3.87
C GLY A 725 20.34 -33.23 4.45
N GLY A 726 20.59 -32.23 5.29
CA GLY A 726 21.89 -31.98 5.91
C GLY A 726 22.39 -33.13 6.80
N GLN A 727 21.49 -33.93 7.39
CA GLN A 727 21.89 -35.12 8.15
C GLN A 727 22.67 -36.12 7.28
N GLN A 728 22.21 -36.39 6.06
CA GLN A 728 22.87 -37.32 5.14
C GLN A 728 24.25 -36.81 4.73
N GLN A 729 24.37 -35.50 4.53
CA GLN A 729 25.63 -34.84 4.20
C GLN A 729 26.64 -34.92 5.36
N LEU A 730 26.21 -34.67 6.59
CA LEU A 730 27.06 -34.79 7.77
C LEU A 730 27.47 -36.23 8.07
N GLU A 731 26.58 -37.21 7.85
CA GLU A 731 26.91 -38.64 7.94
C GLU A 731 27.94 -39.05 6.87
N ALA A 732 27.84 -38.52 5.66
CA ALA A 732 28.83 -38.73 4.60
C ALA A 732 30.19 -38.15 5.00
N VAL A 733 30.23 -36.93 5.54
CA VAL A 733 31.47 -36.31 6.04
C VAL A 733 32.08 -37.14 7.18
N ARG A 734 31.27 -37.59 8.15
CA ARG A 734 31.73 -38.40 9.29
C ARG A 734 32.37 -39.72 8.83
N SER A 735 31.73 -40.41 7.90
CA SER A 735 32.14 -41.74 7.43
C SER A 735 33.26 -41.73 6.38
N HIS A 736 33.53 -40.59 5.74
CA HIS A 736 34.51 -40.51 4.68
C HIS A 736 35.97 -40.63 5.23
N PRO A 737 36.83 -41.48 4.61
CA PRO A 737 38.15 -41.80 5.14
C PRO A 737 39.14 -40.64 5.07
N LYS A 738 38.94 -39.70 4.13
CA LYS A 738 39.82 -38.51 3.97
C LYS A 738 39.41 -37.34 4.87
N THR A 739 38.35 -37.46 5.66
CA THR A 739 37.91 -36.38 6.54
C THR A 739 38.91 -36.16 7.67
N HIS A 740 39.35 -34.91 7.83
CA HIS A 740 40.25 -34.51 8.91
C HIS A 740 39.62 -34.71 10.29
N GLY A 741 40.43 -35.02 11.31
CA GLY A 741 39.93 -35.31 12.67
C GLY A 741 39.10 -34.17 13.27
N ASP A 742 39.51 -32.91 13.06
CA ASP A 742 38.77 -31.74 13.54
C ASP A 742 37.38 -31.60 12.90
N VAL A 743 37.28 -31.81 11.59
CA VAL A 743 36.01 -31.75 10.84
C VAL A 743 35.08 -32.86 11.32
N ARG A 744 35.61 -34.07 11.54
CA ARG A 744 34.82 -35.20 12.04
C ARG A 744 34.22 -34.90 13.42
N ARG A 745 35.00 -34.31 14.34
CA ARG A 745 34.52 -33.91 15.68
C ARG A 745 33.38 -32.90 15.62
N LEU A 746 33.48 -31.88 14.76
CA LEU A 746 32.39 -30.90 14.58
C LEU A 746 31.14 -31.54 13.97
N ALA A 747 31.30 -32.38 12.94
CA ALA A 747 30.19 -33.09 12.31
C ALA A 747 29.45 -34.02 13.31
N GLU A 748 30.19 -34.73 14.16
CA GLU A 748 29.64 -35.56 15.23
C GLU A 748 28.83 -34.72 16.24
N SER A 749 29.35 -33.58 16.67
CA SER A 749 28.64 -32.67 17.59
C SER A 749 27.32 -32.14 17.01
N ILE A 750 27.28 -31.84 15.70
CA ILE A 750 26.05 -31.40 15.02
C ILE A 750 25.06 -32.57 14.94
N LEU A 751 25.50 -33.76 14.55
CA LEU A 751 24.67 -34.97 14.49
C LEU A 751 24.06 -35.31 15.85
N ASP A 752 24.84 -35.21 16.93
CA ASP A 752 24.34 -35.39 18.29
C ASP A 752 23.26 -34.36 18.62
N SER A 753 23.46 -33.09 18.26
CA SER A 753 22.47 -32.02 18.46
C SER A 753 21.17 -32.29 17.69
N LEU A 754 21.27 -32.81 16.45
CA LEU A 754 20.12 -33.22 15.64
C LEU A 754 19.37 -34.40 16.25
N HIS A 755 20.09 -35.40 16.78
CA HIS A 755 19.48 -36.53 17.48
C HIS A 755 18.71 -36.08 18.73
N HIS A 756 19.27 -35.19 19.54
CA HIS A 756 18.58 -34.62 20.70
C HIS A 756 17.34 -33.81 20.31
N HIS A 757 17.41 -33.02 19.22
CA HIS A 757 16.27 -32.26 18.70
C HIS A 757 15.13 -33.17 18.23
N ARG A 758 15.46 -34.23 17.47
CA ARG A 758 14.50 -35.23 16.98
C ARG A 758 13.82 -35.98 18.12
N ALA A 759 14.57 -36.34 19.16
CA ALA A 759 14.04 -36.99 20.35
C ALA A 759 13.04 -36.09 21.13
N ARG A 760 13.25 -34.77 21.13
CA ARG A 760 12.35 -33.80 21.80
C ARG A 760 11.10 -33.45 20.99
N THR A 761 11.21 -33.40 19.66
CA THR A 761 10.15 -32.91 18.77
C THR A 761 9.31 -34.01 18.10
N GLY A 762 9.74 -35.27 18.18
CA GLY A 762 9.04 -36.40 17.56
C GLY A 762 9.09 -36.39 16.03
N TYR A 763 10.02 -35.64 15.43
CA TYR A 763 10.13 -35.50 13.98
C TYR A 763 10.36 -36.85 13.27
N THR A 764 9.41 -37.24 12.42
CA THR A 764 9.51 -38.37 11.48
C THR A 764 9.83 -37.83 10.08
N GLU A 765 10.89 -38.32 9.44
CA GLU A 765 11.26 -37.95 8.07
C GLU A 765 10.05 -38.07 7.11
N PRO A 766 9.83 -37.11 6.19
CA PRO A 766 8.86 -37.30 5.12
C PRO A 766 9.27 -38.52 4.26
N PRO A 767 8.31 -39.30 3.76
CA PRO A 767 8.63 -40.51 2.99
C PRO A 767 9.45 -40.15 1.75
N LYS A 768 10.55 -40.89 1.54
CA LYS A 768 11.45 -40.75 0.41
C LYS A 768 10.67 -40.84 -0.90
N ILE A 769 10.43 -39.70 -1.56
CA ILE A 769 10.06 -39.70 -2.98
C ILE A 769 11.35 -40.02 -3.74
N HIS A 770 11.47 -41.26 -4.21
CA HIS A 770 12.48 -41.63 -5.19
C HIS A 770 12.24 -40.82 -6.47
N THR A 771 12.87 -39.66 -6.58
CA THR A 771 13.11 -39.05 -7.89
C THR A 771 14.14 -39.92 -8.60
N HIS A 772 13.65 -40.86 -9.40
CA HIS A 772 14.47 -41.45 -10.45
C HIS A 772 15.14 -40.30 -11.21
N ARG A 773 16.48 -40.24 -11.14
CA ARG A 773 17.29 -39.51 -12.13
C ARG A 773 17.02 -40.17 -13.48
N GLY A 774 15.95 -39.72 -14.14
CA GLY A 774 15.76 -39.95 -15.56
C GLY A 774 16.84 -39.17 -16.29
N THR A 775 17.77 -39.89 -16.90
CA THR A 775 18.59 -39.39 -18.00
C THR A 775 17.67 -38.82 -19.07
N CYS A 776 17.61 -37.49 -19.16
CA CYS A 776 16.98 -36.80 -20.29
C CYS A 776 17.99 -36.82 -21.46
N PRO A 777 17.60 -37.23 -22.68
CA PRO A 777 18.53 -37.39 -23.80
C PRO A 777 19.05 -36.04 -24.30
N GLN A 778 20.32 -36.02 -24.69
CA GLN A 778 20.96 -34.92 -25.40
C GLN A 778 20.12 -34.49 -26.61
N LYS A 779 19.55 -33.29 -26.57
CA LYS A 779 19.10 -32.60 -27.78
C LYS A 779 20.33 -32.00 -28.45
N ASN A 780 20.71 -32.56 -29.58
CA ASN A 780 21.63 -31.97 -30.55
C ASN A 780 21.23 -30.52 -30.84
N GLN A 781 22.09 -29.58 -30.49
CA GLN A 781 22.05 -28.22 -31.00
C GLN A 781 22.51 -28.24 -32.46
N SER A 782 21.57 -28.16 -33.40
CA SER A 782 21.84 -27.75 -34.76
C SER A 782 22.02 -26.23 -34.80
N GLN A 783 23.23 -25.82 -35.18
CA GLN A 783 23.60 -24.43 -35.52
C GLN A 783 22.70 -23.89 -36.64
N VAL A 784 22.16 -22.69 -36.46
CA VAL A 784 21.82 -21.77 -37.56
C VAL A 784 22.24 -20.36 -37.13
N PRO A 785 23.06 -19.64 -37.91
CA PRO A 785 23.53 -18.30 -37.57
C PRO A 785 22.50 -17.25 -37.99
N PHE A 786 22.24 -16.26 -37.14
CA PHE A 786 21.62 -15.01 -37.55
C PHE A 786 22.71 -13.95 -37.71
N THR A 787 22.92 -13.52 -38.95
CA THR A 787 23.61 -12.29 -39.34
C THR A 787 22.62 -11.15 -39.47
N PHE A 788 22.96 -10.02 -38.82
CA PHE A 788 22.44 -8.64 -38.90
C PHE A 788 20.94 -8.39 -38.73
#